data_AF-A0A955XV62-F1
#
_entry.id   AF-A0A955XV62-F1
#
_cell.length_a   1.000
_cell.length_b   1.000
_cell.length_c   1.000
_cell.angle_alpha   90.00
_cell.angle_beta   90.00
_cell.angle_gamma   90.00
#
_symmetry.space_group_name_H-M   'P 1'
#
loop_
_entity.id
_entity.type
_entity.pdbx_description
1 polymer ?
#
loop_
_entity_poly.entity_id
_entity_poly.type
_entity_poly.pdbx_seq_one_letter_code
_entity_poly.pdbx_strand_id
1 'polypeptide(L)'
;VESSAGFLANSAFQREFGEIFQYYKDAKLIQLYTKESLLLAVFQIGATPRDVKVFRWSLDPTGKASYMDNRGERDHVYPPSHDFKWTLTTREDHVGGKHPHVNILDTVFVETVGGDLTVKVENNNEDGLGIYREPVDDRNQALDDGEIHYAKVGSLILLKVLPFNEKNYRYLVFNIRTQDVVRADAIGQACVQLPEDHGIIFPGGYYLQTGEYKLFPEDITDLEFKSTIPSPNGEDVLYVFHERGRGHYVLFPYNLVRQEVQNPIRCQGYGLFRDGRLIVFRLTAQEATRVHPMQVWQTPFTAADYESDQPSDNSYLGKVGNAELVRGISDCFSVARLIRNQEPNRQIYEDIIAATERIRDSYYWLGNAEAENLTETLTEVRRTAELIIDEFEKVQQIRLQAQASLAQAREAQRAVMRDARPQGWNRVGQFMDSLANLRKQRGHLITLREVRYIDTGALDELEQEVIAQFEVVSQATVKFLLGKEALAPLVAELDALLTKVNAVQKRAEIDPLGKELDRISDGLNVLAEVVAGLEVEDATQKTAILEGISEGMGHLNRVRATLTSRRKELLSAEGKAEFAAQFKLFGQSVSSALSLSDTPEKCDEQLSRLLVQLEELESQFSEFDAFLVDLAAKREEVYEAFGARKQTLLDERQRRIQNVAKAASRIVEGVDRRARAFKQEDELNAFFASDPMVMKLRQLTEQLVELGDSVKSDELQAQLKSAKQTALRGLRDRVDLFEDGGNLIKMGAHRFSVNSQPLEMTMVPRDDGMAFHLTGTNFYQSVDNPEFLATQALWSQQLVSENDSVYR
;
A
#
# COMPACT_ATOMS: atom_id res chain seq x y z
N VAL A 1 -73.49 9.23 2.59
CA VAL A 1 -73.59 8.42 1.35
C VAL A 1 -73.86 9.39 0.21
N GLU A 2 -72.81 10.06 -0.27
CA GLU A 2 -72.81 10.93 -1.44
C GLU A 2 -71.38 10.91 -2.00
N SER A 3 -71.25 10.63 -3.30
CA SER A 3 -70.02 10.31 -4.10
C SER A 3 -69.70 8.82 -4.37
N SER A 4 -70.70 7.93 -4.44
CA SER A 4 -70.51 6.52 -4.87
C SER A 4 -70.15 6.32 -6.37
N ALA A 5 -69.81 7.37 -7.09
CA ALA A 5 -69.25 7.27 -8.43
C ALA A 5 -67.71 7.31 -8.29
N GLY A 6 -67.08 6.13 -8.14
CA GLY A 6 -65.62 6.01 -8.10
C GLY A 6 -64.95 6.58 -9.36
N PHE A 7 -63.62 6.70 -9.38
CA PHE A 7 -62.86 7.31 -10.49
C PHE A 7 -63.11 6.68 -11.89
N LEU A 8 -63.67 5.48 -11.93
CA LEU A 8 -64.12 4.76 -13.14
C LEU A 8 -65.49 5.22 -13.69
N ALA A 9 -66.20 6.10 -12.98
CA ALA A 9 -67.51 6.60 -13.39
C ALA A 9 -67.43 7.81 -14.34
N ASN A 10 -66.22 8.24 -14.72
CA ASN A 10 -66.04 9.30 -15.71
C ASN A 10 -66.63 8.85 -17.06
N SER A 11 -67.51 9.68 -17.65
CA SER A 11 -68.24 9.34 -18.88
C SER A 11 -67.34 9.19 -20.10
N ALA A 12 -66.23 9.93 -20.18
CA ALA A 12 -65.24 9.78 -21.25
C ALA A 12 -64.50 8.44 -21.13
N PHE A 13 -64.09 8.07 -19.92
CA PHE A 13 -63.49 6.76 -19.66
C PHE A 13 -64.44 5.62 -20.02
N GLN A 14 -65.71 5.65 -19.57
CA GLN A 14 -66.67 4.59 -19.85
C GLN A 14 -66.88 4.35 -21.36
N ARG A 15 -66.95 5.44 -22.14
CA ARG A 15 -67.02 5.36 -23.60
C ARG A 15 -65.79 4.69 -24.19
N GLU A 16 -64.60 5.19 -23.85
CA GLU A 16 -63.33 4.70 -24.40
C GLU A 16 -62.98 3.28 -23.93
N PHE A 17 -63.37 2.92 -22.71
CA PHE A 17 -63.30 1.55 -22.19
C PHE A 17 -64.24 0.62 -22.95
N GLY A 18 -65.48 1.05 -23.22
CA GLY A 18 -66.44 0.28 -24.02
C GLY A 18 -65.96 0.06 -25.46
N GLU A 19 -65.36 1.09 -26.08
CA GLU A 19 -64.76 0.99 -27.41
C GLU A 19 -63.70 -0.12 -27.48
N ILE A 20 -62.89 -0.29 -26.44
CA ILE A 20 -61.87 -1.34 -26.44
C ILE A 20 -62.49 -2.74 -26.59
N PHE A 21 -63.50 -3.05 -25.78
CA PHE A 21 -64.15 -4.37 -25.85
C PHE A 21 -65.08 -4.53 -27.05
N GLN A 22 -65.53 -3.43 -27.65
CA GLN A 22 -66.32 -3.46 -28.88
C GLN A 22 -65.46 -3.77 -30.12
N TYR A 23 -64.26 -3.20 -30.19
CA TYR A 23 -63.42 -3.27 -31.40
C TYR A 23 -62.27 -4.28 -31.31
N TYR A 24 -61.83 -4.67 -30.11
CA TYR A 24 -60.70 -5.58 -29.92
C TYR A 24 -61.12 -6.86 -29.21
N LYS A 25 -61.07 -7.99 -29.93
CA LYS A 25 -61.47 -9.31 -29.43
C LYS A 25 -60.56 -9.82 -28.30
N ASP A 26 -59.27 -9.47 -28.37
CA ASP A 26 -58.25 -9.91 -27.43
C ASP A 26 -58.05 -8.92 -26.25
N ALA A 27 -58.98 -7.96 -26.09
CA ALA A 27 -58.96 -6.96 -25.04
C ALA A 27 -58.88 -7.60 -23.64
N LYS A 28 -57.76 -7.38 -22.96
CA LYS A 28 -57.59 -7.77 -21.55
C LYS A 28 -56.72 -6.78 -20.80
N LEU A 29 -57.03 -6.55 -19.53
CA LEU A 29 -56.18 -5.79 -18.63
C LEU A 29 -54.93 -6.62 -18.34
N ILE A 30 -53.75 -6.08 -18.64
CA ILE A 30 -52.47 -6.76 -18.37
C ILE A 30 -51.71 -6.10 -17.21
N GLN A 31 -51.94 -4.82 -16.94
CA GLN A 31 -51.28 -4.14 -15.82
C GLN A 31 -52.11 -2.95 -15.31
N LEU A 32 -52.12 -2.78 -13.99
CA LEU A 32 -52.62 -1.58 -13.32
C LEU A 32 -51.55 -1.14 -12.32
N TYR A 33 -51.00 0.06 -12.47
CA TYR A 33 -49.93 0.54 -11.61
C TYR A 33 -49.86 2.06 -11.57
N THR A 34 -49.22 2.59 -10.53
CA THR A 34 -48.93 4.01 -10.40
C THR A 34 -47.51 4.31 -10.86
N LYS A 35 -47.32 5.46 -11.51
CA LYS A 35 -46.03 6.01 -11.90
C LYS A 35 -46.06 7.51 -11.62
N GLU A 36 -45.26 7.96 -10.65
CA GLU A 36 -45.26 9.34 -10.18
C GLU A 36 -46.69 9.79 -9.78
N SER A 37 -47.22 10.84 -10.41
CA SER A 37 -48.57 11.37 -10.21
C SER A 37 -49.60 10.78 -11.17
N LEU A 38 -49.33 9.64 -11.81
CA LEU A 38 -50.23 8.98 -12.74
C LEU A 38 -50.65 7.59 -12.25
N LEU A 39 -51.92 7.25 -12.45
CA LEU A 39 -52.41 5.88 -12.45
C LEU A 39 -52.56 5.43 -13.91
N LEU A 40 -51.98 4.28 -14.25
CA LEU A 40 -51.97 3.73 -15.59
C LEU A 40 -52.69 2.37 -15.60
N ALA A 41 -53.68 2.22 -16.49
CA ALA A 41 -54.30 0.93 -16.79
C ALA A 41 -53.96 0.52 -18.22
N VAL A 42 -53.19 -0.56 -18.35
CA VAL A 42 -52.65 -1.06 -19.62
C VAL A 42 -53.51 -2.24 -20.09
N PHE A 43 -54.17 -2.06 -21.22
CA PHE A 43 -54.94 -3.11 -21.89
C PHE A 43 -54.17 -3.62 -23.09
N GLN A 44 -53.99 -4.93 -23.18
CA GLN A 44 -53.58 -5.57 -24.43
C GLN A 44 -54.79 -5.60 -25.35
N ILE A 45 -54.63 -5.16 -26.60
CA ILE A 45 -55.69 -5.06 -27.62
C ILE A 45 -55.41 -5.89 -28.87
N GLY A 46 -54.24 -6.52 -28.97
CA GLY A 46 -53.85 -7.36 -30.09
C GLY A 46 -53.11 -8.64 -29.66
N ALA A 47 -52.63 -9.41 -30.64
CA ALA A 47 -51.99 -10.69 -30.41
C ALA A 47 -50.63 -10.57 -29.69
N THR A 48 -49.94 -9.42 -29.83
CA THR A 48 -48.63 -9.21 -29.20
C THR A 48 -48.75 -8.42 -27.89
N PRO A 49 -47.86 -8.65 -26.89
CA PRO A 49 -47.81 -7.85 -25.66
C PRO A 49 -47.46 -6.36 -25.89
N ARG A 50 -47.09 -5.96 -27.11
CA ARG A 50 -46.79 -4.58 -27.48
C ARG A 50 -48.01 -3.81 -27.98
N ASP A 51 -49.05 -4.53 -28.42
CA ASP A 51 -50.30 -3.94 -28.89
C ASP A 51 -51.14 -3.53 -27.70
N VAL A 52 -50.83 -2.35 -27.14
CA VAL A 52 -51.45 -1.86 -25.90
C VAL A 52 -52.23 -0.58 -26.09
N LYS A 53 -53.27 -0.43 -25.28
CA LYS A 53 -53.99 0.82 -25.05
C LYS A 53 -53.85 1.20 -23.58
N VAL A 54 -53.38 2.41 -23.30
CA VAL A 54 -53.03 2.82 -21.93
C VAL A 54 -53.90 3.98 -21.47
N PHE A 55 -54.78 3.70 -20.50
CA PHE A 55 -55.57 4.73 -19.83
C PHE A 55 -54.77 5.41 -18.74
N ARG A 56 -54.97 6.73 -18.61
CA ARG A 56 -54.26 7.58 -17.64
C ARG A 56 -55.22 8.33 -16.76
N TRP A 57 -54.91 8.38 -15.47
CA TRP A 57 -55.51 9.30 -14.52
C TRP A 57 -54.40 10.08 -13.80
N SER A 58 -54.62 11.37 -13.55
CA SER A 58 -53.77 12.14 -12.65
C SER A 58 -54.17 11.87 -11.20
N LEU A 59 -53.19 11.65 -10.33
CA LEU A 59 -53.34 11.46 -8.90
C LEU A 59 -52.95 12.75 -8.17
N ASP A 60 -53.82 13.22 -7.29
CA ASP A 60 -53.48 14.29 -6.35
C ASP A 60 -52.74 13.75 -5.10
N PRO A 61 -52.20 14.63 -4.22
CA PRO A 61 -51.50 14.19 -3.00
C PRO A 61 -52.36 13.36 -2.02
N THR A 62 -53.69 13.39 -2.17
CA THR A 62 -54.63 12.59 -1.36
C THR A 62 -54.94 11.23 -1.99
N GLY A 63 -54.40 10.95 -3.18
CA GLY A 63 -54.62 9.72 -3.94
C GLY A 63 -55.89 9.74 -4.80
N LYS A 64 -56.52 10.90 -4.99
CA LYS A 64 -57.73 11.00 -5.82
C LYS A 64 -57.36 11.00 -7.30
N ALA A 65 -57.89 10.01 -8.03
CA ALA A 65 -57.68 9.85 -9.46
C ALA A 65 -58.67 10.66 -10.31
N SER A 66 -58.16 11.44 -11.28
CA SER A 66 -58.95 12.17 -12.27
C SER A 66 -58.59 11.73 -13.69
N TYR A 67 -59.57 11.29 -14.48
CA TYR A 67 -59.34 10.72 -15.81
C TYR A 67 -58.76 11.75 -16.78
N MET A 68 -57.75 11.36 -17.55
CA MET A 68 -57.09 12.19 -18.55
C MET A 68 -57.46 11.75 -19.96
N ASP A 69 -56.97 10.58 -20.41
CA ASP A 69 -57.19 10.02 -21.74
C ASP A 69 -56.74 8.54 -21.81
N ASN A 70 -56.85 7.94 -23.01
CA ASN A 70 -56.37 6.60 -23.34
C ASN A 70 -55.07 6.58 -24.19
N ARG A 71 -54.23 7.63 -24.09
CA ARG A 71 -53.02 7.83 -24.90
C ARG A 71 -51.71 7.74 -24.11
N GLY A 72 -51.69 6.86 -23.11
CA GLY A 72 -50.56 6.70 -22.20
C GLY A 72 -49.44 5.76 -22.68
N GLU A 73 -49.42 5.37 -23.96
CA GLU A 73 -48.43 4.42 -24.48
C GLU A 73 -47.00 4.94 -24.29
N ARG A 74 -46.82 6.27 -24.31
CA ARG A 74 -45.52 6.93 -24.04
C ARG A 74 -45.12 6.96 -22.57
N ASP A 75 -46.07 6.82 -21.64
CA ASP A 75 -45.79 6.77 -20.20
C ASP A 75 -45.52 5.33 -19.73
N HIS A 76 -46.05 4.35 -20.46
CA HIS A 76 -45.82 2.92 -20.28
C HIS A 76 -44.51 2.46 -20.94
N VAL A 77 -43.40 2.95 -20.40
CA VAL A 77 -42.04 2.58 -20.81
C VAL A 77 -41.40 1.74 -19.71
N TYR A 78 -40.89 0.56 -20.08
CA TYR A 78 -40.08 -0.28 -19.21
C TYR A 78 -38.65 0.25 -19.14
N PRO A 79 -37.95 0.09 -18.01
CA PRO A 79 -36.54 0.40 -17.96
C PRO A 79 -35.75 -0.52 -18.92
N PRO A 80 -34.52 -0.14 -19.29
CA PRO A 80 -33.60 -1.03 -19.96
C PRO A 80 -33.42 -2.33 -19.16
N SER A 81 -33.35 -3.47 -19.86
CA SER A 81 -33.06 -4.78 -19.23
C SER A 81 -31.66 -4.85 -18.61
N HIS A 82 -30.77 -3.96 -19.05
CA HIS A 82 -29.38 -3.85 -18.60
C HIS A 82 -29.06 -2.41 -18.23
N ASP A 83 -28.41 -2.20 -17.09
CA ASP A 83 -27.91 -0.88 -16.68
C ASP A 83 -26.48 -0.59 -17.18
N PHE A 84 -25.91 -1.52 -17.94
CA PHE A 84 -24.64 -1.41 -18.65
C PHE A 84 -24.80 -1.66 -20.16
N LYS A 85 -23.76 -1.38 -20.94
CA LYS A 85 -23.74 -1.58 -22.40
C LYS A 85 -22.75 -2.66 -22.80
N TRP A 86 -23.18 -3.52 -23.72
CA TRP A 86 -22.31 -4.50 -24.37
C TRP A 86 -21.43 -3.83 -25.42
N THR A 87 -20.13 -4.11 -25.37
CA THR A 87 -19.12 -3.63 -26.33
C THR A 87 -18.69 -4.79 -27.21
N LEU A 88 -18.84 -4.65 -28.53
CA LEU A 88 -18.39 -5.65 -29.50
C LEU A 88 -16.86 -5.55 -29.66
N THR A 89 -16.17 -6.69 -29.65
CA THR A 89 -14.73 -6.78 -29.91
C THR A 89 -14.42 -6.56 -31.39
N THR A 90 -13.20 -6.11 -31.68
CA THR A 90 -12.73 -5.72 -33.01
C THR A 90 -11.45 -6.47 -33.37
N ARG A 91 -10.99 -6.34 -34.61
CA ARG A 91 -9.73 -6.95 -35.05
C ARG A 91 -8.49 -6.49 -34.28
N GLU A 92 -8.52 -5.30 -33.67
CA GLU A 92 -7.41 -4.81 -32.84
C GLU A 92 -7.27 -5.61 -31.55
N ASP A 93 -8.36 -6.24 -31.10
CA ASP A 93 -8.39 -7.07 -29.90
C ASP A 93 -7.88 -8.50 -30.18
N HIS A 94 -7.65 -8.87 -31.45
CA HIS A 94 -7.24 -10.23 -31.83
C HIS A 94 -5.72 -10.42 -31.66
N VAL A 95 -5.34 -11.46 -30.90
CA VAL A 95 -3.96 -11.86 -30.71
C VAL A 95 -3.68 -13.13 -31.51
N GLY A 96 -2.71 -13.06 -32.42
CA GLY A 96 -2.29 -14.18 -33.26
C GLY A 96 -1.37 -15.18 -32.54
N GLY A 97 -1.21 -16.37 -33.12
CA GLY A 97 -0.33 -17.43 -32.62
C GLY A 97 -0.82 -18.82 -32.96
N LYS A 98 -0.29 -19.84 -32.28
CA LYS A 98 -0.73 -21.24 -32.45
C LYS A 98 -2.12 -21.46 -31.84
N HIS A 99 -2.41 -20.79 -30.74
CA HIS A 99 -3.73 -20.71 -30.10
C HIS A 99 -4.19 -19.24 -30.08
N PRO A 100 -4.79 -18.74 -31.20
CA PRO A 100 -5.22 -17.35 -31.32
C PRO A 100 -6.46 -17.08 -30.46
N HIS A 101 -6.51 -15.90 -29.85
CA HIS A 101 -7.57 -15.51 -28.91
C HIS A 101 -7.90 -14.02 -29.01
N VAL A 102 -9.05 -13.61 -28.49
CA VAL A 102 -9.48 -12.21 -28.35
C VAL A 102 -9.09 -11.71 -26.96
N ASN A 103 -8.32 -10.63 -26.92
CA ASN A 103 -7.92 -9.93 -25.71
C ASN A 103 -9.02 -8.97 -25.25
N ILE A 104 -9.48 -9.11 -24.02
CA ILE A 104 -10.47 -8.23 -23.42
C ILE A 104 -9.79 -7.47 -22.28
N LEU A 105 -9.57 -6.18 -22.52
CA LEU A 105 -9.04 -5.21 -21.55
C LEU A 105 -7.68 -5.61 -20.94
N ASP A 106 -6.84 -6.36 -21.67
CA ASP A 106 -5.57 -6.92 -21.18
C ASP A 106 -5.72 -7.76 -19.90
N THR A 107 -6.92 -8.29 -19.65
CA THR A 107 -7.27 -8.96 -18.38
C THR A 107 -7.73 -10.39 -18.59
N VAL A 108 -8.55 -10.64 -19.62
CA VAL A 108 -9.08 -11.97 -19.91
C VAL A 108 -9.04 -12.22 -21.41
N PHE A 109 -8.70 -13.45 -21.79
CA PHE A 109 -8.50 -13.86 -23.18
C PHE A 109 -9.51 -14.94 -23.53
N VAL A 110 -10.25 -14.74 -24.62
CA VAL A 110 -11.36 -15.62 -25.01
C VAL A 110 -11.11 -16.17 -26.41
N GLU A 111 -11.23 -17.48 -26.58
CA GLU A 111 -11.09 -18.13 -27.87
C GLU A 111 -12.24 -19.10 -28.14
N THR A 112 -12.66 -19.20 -29.40
CA THR A 112 -13.67 -20.17 -29.87
C THR A 112 -13.06 -21.19 -30.84
N VAL A 113 -11.74 -21.22 -30.97
CA VAL A 113 -11.00 -22.09 -31.90
C VAL A 113 -10.71 -23.46 -31.28
N GLY A 114 -10.39 -24.46 -32.10
CA GLY A 114 -9.95 -25.77 -31.60
C GLY A 114 -11.05 -26.70 -31.09
N GLY A 115 -12.32 -26.33 -31.28
CA GLY A 115 -13.47 -27.16 -30.93
C GLY A 115 -14.22 -26.76 -29.67
N ASP A 116 -13.88 -25.63 -29.08
CA ASP A 116 -14.41 -25.18 -27.80
C ASP A 116 -14.32 -23.66 -27.62
N LEU A 117 -15.16 -23.15 -26.74
CA LEU A 117 -15.06 -21.82 -26.15
C LEU A 117 -14.19 -21.95 -24.90
N THR A 118 -13.00 -21.35 -24.95
CA THR A 118 -12.04 -21.33 -23.85
C THR A 118 -11.80 -19.90 -23.35
N VAL A 119 -11.71 -19.75 -22.03
CA VAL A 119 -11.36 -18.49 -21.35
C VAL A 119 -10.06 -18.66 -20.58
N LYS A 120 -9.13 -17.71 -20.73
CA LYS A 120 -7.78 -17.72 -20.15
C LYS A 120 -7.50 -16.40 -19.42
N VAL A 121 -6.60 -16.45 -18.44
CA VAL A 121 -6.13 -15.27 -17.68
C VAL A 121 -4.72 -14.84 -18.05
N GLU A 122 -3.94 -15.71 -18.69
CA GLU A 122 -2.61 -15.40 -19.19
C GLU A 122 -2.67 -15.22 -20.71
N ASN A 123 -1.90 -14.24 -21.20
CA ASN A 123 -1.69 -14.02 -22.63
C ASN A 123 -0.71 -15.08 -23.18
N ASN A 124 -1.12 -16.34 -23.19
CA ASN A 124 -0.34 -17.46 -23.70
C ASN A 124 -0.95 -17.95 -25.02
N ASN A 125 -0.14 -17.93 -26.07
CA ASN A 125 -0.51 -18.41 -27.41
C ASN A 125 0.14 -19.76 -27.78
N GLU A 126 0.88 -20.37 -26.85
CA GLU A 126 1.54 -21.68 -26.99
C GLU A 126 0.71 -22.84 -26.44
N ASP A 127 -0.11 -22.61 -25.40
CA ASP A 127 -0.99 -23.61 -24.76
C ASP A 127 -2.49 -23.24 -24.91
N GLY A 128 -3.34 -24.27 -24.99
CA GLY A 128 -4.79 -24.18 -25.08
C GLY A 128 -5.52 -24.41 -23.75
N LEU A 129 -4.80 -24.60 -22.63
CA LEU A 129 -5.43 -24.72 -21.32
C LEU A 129 -5.94 -23.34 -20.84
N GLY A 130 -7.22 -23.29 -20.47
CA GLY A 130 -7.85 -22.12 -19.87
C GLY A 130 -8.58 -22.48 -18.57
N ILE A 131 -9.00 -21.46 -17.85
CA ILE A 131 -9.74 -21.57 -16.58
C ILE A 131 -11.19 -22.00 -16.78
N TYR A 132 -11.69 -21.93 -18.02
CA TYR A 132 -13.01 -22.40 -18.39
C TYR A 132 -13.01 -22.90 -19.83
N ARG A 133 -13.78 -23.96 -20.08
CA ARG A 133 -13.88 -24.62 -21.37
C ARG A 133 -15.25 -25.26 -21.56
N GLU A 134 -15.89 -25.01 -22.70
CA GLU A 134 -17.09 -25.73 -23.14
C GLU A 134 -17.07 -25.98 -24.65
N PRO A 135 -17.57 -27.11 -25.15
CA PRO A 135 -17.52 -27.45 -26.58
C PRO A 135 -18.34 -26.47 -27.42
N VAL A 136 -17.92 -26.26 -28.67
CA VAL A 136 -18.68 -25.52 -29.71
C VAL A 136 -19.16 -26.48 -30.79
N ASP A 137 -20.25 -26.13 -31.47
CA ASP A 137 -20.85 -26.98 -32.50
C ASP A 137 -19.93 -27.13 -33.72
N ASP A 138 -19.37 -26.02 -34.23
CA ASP A 138 -18.43 -26.05 -35.36
C ASP A 138 -16.97 -26.05 -34.88
N ARG A 139 -16.34 -27.22 -34.95
CA ARG A 139 -14.96 -27.40 -34.46
C ARG A 139 -13.89 -26.72 -35.30
N ASN A 140 -14.22 -26.30 -36.53
CA ASN A 140 -13.27 -25.70 -37.46
C ASN A 140 -13.41 -24.18 -37.57
N GLN A 141 -14.21 -23.55 -36.71
CA GLN A 141 -14.36 -22.09 -36.70
C GLN A 141 -13.03 -21.39 -36.41
N ALA A 142 -12.79 -20.30 -37.13
CA ALA A 142 -11.71 -19.36 -36.87
C ALA A 142 -12.15 -18.30 -35.84
N LEU A 143 -11.19 -17.53 -35.32
CA LEU A 143 -11.45 -16.49 -34.33
C LEU A 143 -12.40 -15.39 -34.85
N ASP A 144 -12.30 -15.04 -36.15
CA ASP A 144 -13.15 -14.04 -36.82
C ASP A 144 -14.59 -14.54 -37.08
N ASP A 145 -14.86 -15.85 -36.93
CA ASP A 145 -16.17 -16.42 -37.25
C ASP A 145 -17.18 -16.31 -36.08
N GLY A 146 -16.67 -16.13 -34.85
CA GLY A 146 -17.48 -15.95 -33.64
C GLY A 146 -17.68 -14.49 -33.27
N GLU A 147 -18.82 -14.17 -32.64
CA GLU A 147 -19.14 -12.81 -32.18
C GLU A 147 -18.90 -12.68 -30.67
N ILE A 148 -17.91 -11.89 -30.24
CA ILE A 148 -17.59 -11.71 -28.82
C ILE A 148 -17.89 -10.27 -28.40
N HIS A 149 -18.76 -10.12 -27.40
CA HIS A 149 -19.03 -8.86 -26.72
C HIS A 149 -18.65 -8.94 -25.25
N TYR A 150 -18.31 -7.80 -24.65
CA TYR A 150 -18.00 -7.70 -23.23
C TYR A 150 -18.61 -6.46 -22.57
N ALA A 151 -18.75 -6.51 -21.25
CA ALA A 151 -19.08 -5.35 -20.42
C ALA A 151 -18.31 -5.44 -19.09
N LYS A 152 -17.60 -4.38 -18.70
CA LYS A 152 -16.93 -4.29 -17.40
C LYS A 152 -17.88 -3.67 -16.38
N VAL A 153 -18.14 -4.40 -15.30
CA VAL A 153 -19.05 -4.02 -14.20
C VAL A 153 -18.28 -4.22 -12.90
N GLY A 154 -17.74 -3.14 -12.34
CA GLY A 154 -16.87 -3.22 -11.16
C GLY A 154 -15.65 -4.11 -11.40
N SER A 155 -15.49 -5.14 -10.55
CA SER A 155 -14.48 -6.19 -10.70
C SER A 155 -14.92 -7.40 -11.54
N LEU A 156 -16.05 -7.31 -12.23
CA LEU A 156 -16.57 -8.37 -13.11
C LEU A 156 -16.43 -7.97 -14.58
N ILE A 157 -16.08 -8.94 -15.42
CA ILE A 157 -16.17 -8.83 -16.88
C ILE A 157 -17.24 -9.80 -17.34
N LEU A 158 -18.34 -9.25 -17.84
CA LEU A 158 -19.42 -10.02 -18.44
C LEU A 158 -19.06 -10.28 -19.90
N LEU A 159 -19.22 -11.52 -20.35
CA LEU A 159 -18.95 -11.93 -21.72
C LEU A 159 -20.25 -12.41 -22.36
N LYS A 160 -20.45 -12.03 -23.62
CA LYS A 160 -21.54 -12.49 -24.48
C LYS A 160 -20.91 -12.99 -25.78
N VAL A 161 -20.89 -14.30 -25.96
CA VAL A 161 -20.20 -14.97 -27.07
C VAL A 161 -21.21 -15.67 -27.96
N LEU A 162 -21.11 -15.55 -29.28
CA LEU A 162 -21.85 -16.36 -30.24
C LEU A 162 -20.86 -17.15 -31.07
N PRO A 163 -20.68 -18.45 -30.79
CA PRO A 163 -19.88 -19.31 -31.65
C PRO A 163 -20.49 -19.41 -33.05
N PHE A 164 -19.64 -19.70 -34.02
CA PHE A 164 -20.03 -19.82 -35.42
C PHE A 164 -21.10 -20.91 -35.62
N ASN A 165 -22.10 -20.63 -36.46
CA ASN A 165 -23.25 -21.48 -36.76
C ASN A 165 -24.14 -21.88 -35.56
N GLU A 166 -23.92 -21.33 -34.36
CA GLU A 166 -24.82 -21.49 -33.23
C GLU A 166 -25.95 -20.45 -33.26
N LYS A 167 -27.09 -20.77 -32.66
CA LYS A 167 -28.26 -19.88 -32.61
C LYS A 167 -28.35 -19.06 -31.32
N ASN A 168 -27.68 -19.52 -30.27
CA ASN A 168 -27.82 -18.99 -28.92
C ASN A 168 -26.52 -18.35 -28.48
N TYR A 169 -26.63 -17.14 -27.92
CA TYR A 169 -25.51 -16.51 -27.24
C TYR A 169 -25.18 -17.24 -25.95
N ARG A 170 -23.91 -17.14 -25.61
CA ARG A 170 -23.24 -17.76 -24.50
C ARG A 170 -22.81 -16.69 -23.52
N TYR A 171 -23.39 -16.68 -22.32
CA TYR A 171 -23.10 -15.62 -21.34
C TYR A 171 -22.27 -16.13 -20.18
N LEU A 172 -21.14 -15.47 -19.94
CA LEU A 172 -20.18 -15.83 -18.90
C LEU A 172 -19.91 -14.62 -18.01
N VAL A 173 -19.64 -14.88 -16.74
CA VAL A 173 -19.18 -13.90 -15.76
C VAL A 173 -17.74 -14.28 -15.39
N PHE A 174 -16.79 -13.45 -15.78
CA PHE A 174 -15.41 -13.56 -15.32
C PHE A 174 -15.20 -12.62 -14.13
N ASN A 175 -14.68 -13.14 -13.02
CA ASN A 175 -14.33 -12.36 -11.85
C ASN A 175 -12.84 -12.06 -11.84
N ILE A 176 -12.47 -10.78 -11.95
CA ILE A 176 -11.08 -10.35 -12.01
C ILE A 176 -10.32 -10.71 -10.72
N ARG A 177 -11.01 -10.72 -9.57
CA ARG A 177 -10.38 -10.99 -8.25
C ARG A 177 -10.10 -12.46 -8.01
N THR A 178 -11.10 -13.32 -8.25
CA THR A 178 -10.95 -14.76 -8.02
C THR A 178 -10.36 -15.50 -9.23
N GLN A 179 -10.30 -14.84 -10.39
CA GLN A 179 -9.92 -15.44 -11.66
C GLN A 179 -10.80 -16.65 -12.06
N ASP A 180 -12.05 -16.69 -11.58
CA ASP A 180 -13.02 -17.71 -11.94
C ASP A 180 -13.96 -17.23 -13.05
N VAL A 181 -14.48 -18.20 -13.80
CA VAL A 181 -15.52 -17.98 -14.82
C VAL A 181 -16.72 -18.86 -14.52
N VAL A 182 -17.91 -18.25 -14.56
CA VAL A 182 -19.18 -18.96 -14.41
C VAL A 182 -20.08 -18.73 -15.63
N ARG A 183 -20.72 -19.81 -16.08
CA ARG A 183 -21.78 -19.79 -17.08
C ARG A 183 -23.09 -19.26 -16.51
N ALA A 184 -23.59 -18.13 -17.00
CA ALA A 184 -24.79 -17.47 -16.48
C ALA A 184 -25.68 -16.87 -17.59
N ASP A 185 -26.35 -17.72 -18.37
CA ASP A 185 -27.17 -17.31 -19.52
C ASP A 185 -28.32 -16.34 -19.20
N ALA A 186 -28.84 -16.39 -17.97
CA ALA A 186 -29.90 -15.51 -17.51
C ALA A 186 -29.54 -14.02 -17.55
N ILE A 187 -28.23 -13.67 -17.51
CA ILE A 187 -27.80 -12.27 -17.64
C ILE A 187 -28.10 -11.71 -19.04
N GLY A 188 -28.26 -12.57 -20.06
CA GLY A 188 -28.61 -12.15 -21.41
C GLY A 188 -30.00 -11.55 -21.51
N GLN A 189 -30.91 -11.98 -20.65
CA GLN A 189 -32.31 -11.56 -20.64
C GLN A 189 -32.51 -10.23 -19.91
N ALA A 190 -31.97 -10.12 -18.70
CA ALA A 190 -31.87 -8.89 -17.94
C ALA A 190 -30.77 -9.03 -16.90
N CYS A 191 -30.03 -7.96 -16.64
CA CYS A 191 -28.96 -7.95 -15.64
C CYS A 191 -28.71 -6.52 -15.18
N VAL A 192 -28.78 -6.29 -13.87
CA VAL A 192 -28.52 -4.98 -13.27
C VAL A 192 -27.51 -5.12 -12.14
N GLN A 193 -26.84 -4.02 -11.82
CA GLN A 193 -25.86 -3.95 -10.74
C GLN A 193 -26.55 -3.97 -9.38
N LEU A 194 -25.93 -4.69 -8.44
CA LEU A 194 -26.23 -4.56 -7.03
C LEU A 194 -25.60 -3.26 -6.48
N PRO A 195 -26.13 -2.70 -5.39
CA PRO A 195 -25.64 -1.45 -4.82
C PRO A 195 -24.19 -1.58 -4.35
N GLU A 196 -23.49 -0.45 -4.22
CA GLU A 196 -22.12 -0.37 -3.71
C GLU A 196 -21.14 -1.34 -4.42
N ASP A 197 -21.38 -1.57 -5.72
CA ASP A 197 -20.57 -2.47 -6.56
C ASP A 197 -20.52 -3.91 -6.03
N HIS A 198 -21.51 -4.38 -5.25
CA HIS A 198 -21.47 -5.72 -4.66
C HIS A 198 -21.52 -6.87 -5.69
N GLY A 199 -21.98 -6.59 -6.91
CA GLY A 199 -22.08 -7.58 -7.99
C GLY A 199 -23.26 -7.29 -8.91
N ILE A 200 -23.88 -8.36 -9.42
CA ILE A 200 -25.00 -8.29 -10.37
C ILE A 200 -26.16 -9.18 -9.96
N ILE A 201 -27.38 -8.79 -10.34
CA ILE A 201 -28.60 -9.56 -10.17
C ILE A 201 -29.35 -9.69 -11.50
N PHE A 202 -29.94 -10.86 -11.72
CA PHE A 202 -30.61 -11.25 -12.96
C PHE A 202 -31.81 -12.16 -12.64
N PRO A 203 -32.74 -12.43 -13.58
CA PRO A 203 -34.01 -13.12 -13.29
C PRO A 203 -33.93 -14.48 -12.60
N GLY A 204 -32.78 -15.16 -12.64
CA GLY A 204 -32.56 -16.47 -12.05
C GLY A 204 -31.63 -16.50 -10.84
N GLY A 205 -31.08 -15.37 -10.42
CA GLY A 205 -30.03 -15.38 -9.40
C GLY A 205 -29.21 -14.11 -9.31
N TYR A 206 -28.08 -14.21 -8.62
CA TYR A 206 -27.11 -13.13 -8.49
C TYR A 206 -25.69 -13.69 -8.49
N TYR A 207 -24.73 -12.80 -8.77
CA TYR A 207 -23.31 -13.07 -8.67
C TYR A 207 -22.65 -11.92 -7.89
N LEU A 208 -21.96 -12.22 -6.79
CA LEU A 208 -21.24 -11.24 -5.98
C LEU A 208 -19.78 -11.11 -6.42
N GLN A 209 -19.17 -9.94 -6.19
CA GLN A 209 -17.74 -9.75 -6.39
C GLN A 209 -16.86 -10.70 -5.56
N THR A 210 -17.38 -11.21 -4.44
CA THR A 210 -16.71 -12.22 -3.61
C THR A 210 -16.66 -13.61 -4.27
N GLY A 211 -17.25 -13.79 -5.46
CA GLY A 211 -17.31 -15.05 -6.19
C GLY A 211 -18.56 -15.89 -5.89
N GLU A 212 -19.41 -15.46 -4.96
CA GLU A 212 -20.64 -16.18 -4.63
C GLU A 212 -21.63 -16.10 -5.80
N TYR A 213 -21.95 -17.26 -6.37
CA TYR A 213 -22.94 -17.42 -7.42
C TYR A 213 -24.11 -18.26 -6.92
N LYS A 214 -25.31 -17.67 -6.88
CA LYS A 214 -26.52 -18.34 -6.39
C LYS A 214 -27.62 -18.29 -7.42
N LEU A 215 -28.15 -19.47 -7.74
CA LEU A 215 -29.28 -19.65 -8.65
C LEU A 215 -30.52 -20.09 -7.87
N PHE A 216 -31.67 -19.59 -8.29
CA PHE A 216 -32.97 -20.00 -7.80
C PHE A 216 -33.63 -20.91 -8.86
N PRO A 217 -33.81 -22.22 -8.57
CA PRO A 217 -34.16 -23.22 -9.57
C PRO A 217 -35.64 -23.17 -9.94
N GLU A 218 -36.01 -22.26 -10.85
CA GLU A 218 -37.40 -22.02 -11.25
C GLU A 218 -37.50 -21.44 -12.68
N ASP A 219 -38.72 -21.33 -13.22
CA ASP A 219 -38.94 -20.72 -14.54
C ASP A 219 -38.57 -19.23 -14.51
N ILE A 220 -37.63 -18.85 -15.38
CA ILE A 220 -37.11 -17.49 -15.54
C ILE A 220 -37.45 -16.92 -16.93
N THR A 221 -38.17 -17.67 -17.76
CA THR A 221 -38.45 -17.31 -19.15
C THR A 221 -39.17 -15.96 -19.24
N ASP A 222 -38.72 -15.08 -20.13
CA ASP A 222 -39.34 -13.79 -20.46
C ASP A 222 -39.53 -12.78 -19.29
N LEU A 223 -38.94 -13.02 -18.13
CA LEU A 223 -38.75 -12.04 -17.05
C LEU A 223 -37.83 -10.87 -17.47
N GLU A 224 -38.38 -9.68 -17.52
CA GLU A 224 -37.62 -8.45 -17.76
C GLU A 224 -37.48 -7.64 -16.47
N PHE A 225 -36.43 -6.84 -16.36
CA PHE A 225 -36.28 -5.91 -15.25
C PHE A 225 -37.39 -4.85 -15.28
N LYS A 226 -38.06 -4.61 -14.14
CA LYS A 226 -39.15 -3.65 -14.02
C LYS A 226 -38.80 -2.44 -13.16
N SER A 227 -38.22 -2.66 -11.99
CA SER A 227 -37.90 -1.57 -11.05
C SER A 227 -37.00 -2.04 -9.90
N THR A 228 -36.30 -1.08 -9.31
CA THR A 228 -35.61 -1.20 -8.03
C THR A 228 -36.33 -0.34 -6.99
N ILE A 229 -36.60 -0.89 -5.81
CA ILE A 229 -37.25 -0.19 -4.70
C ILE A 229 -36.28 -0.20 -3.51
N PRO A 230 -35.52 0.89 -3.29
CA PRO A 230 -34.67 1.00 -2.10
C PRO A 230 -35.54 1.23 -0.86
N SER A 231 -35.22 0.56 0.23
CA SER A 231 -35.81 0.86 1.53
C SER A 231 -35.14 2.08 2.16
N PRO A 232 -35.89 2.97 2.83
CA PRO A 232 -35.36 4.07 3.64
C PRO A 232 -34.41 3.61 4.76
N ASN A 233 -34.48 2.35 5.20
CA ASN A 233 -33.54 1.83 6.17
C ASN A 233 -32.09 1.77 5.63
N GLY A 234 -31.88 1.86 4.31
CA GLY A 234 -30.55 1.79 3.70
C GLY A 234 -29.94 0.38 3.67
N GLU A 235 -30.60 -0.63 4.25
CA GLU A 235 -30.16 -2.03 4.27
C GLU A 235 -30.77 -2.86 3.16
N ASP A 236 -32.03 -2.61 2.80
CA ASP A 236 -32.77 -3.51 1.92
C ASP A 236 -33.11 -2.83 0.59
N VAL A 237 -32.95 -3.59 -0.49
CA VAL A 237 -33.33 -3.17 -1.84
C VAL A 237 -34.15 -4.27 -2.50
N LEU A 238 -35.34 -3.95 -3.00
CA LEU A 238 -36.19 -4.91 -3.71
C LEU A 238 -36.01 -4.76 -5.21
N TYR A 239 -35.52 -5.81 -5.87
CA TYR A 239 -35.48 -5.88 -7.33
C TYR A 239 -36.74 -6.58 -7.85
N VAL A 240 -37.40 -5.99 -8.84
CA VAL A 240 -38.65 -6.50 -9.40
C VAL A 240 -38.42 -6.89 -10.85
N PHE A 241 -38.67 -8.16 -11.16
CA PHE A 241 -38.73 -8.66 -12.53
C PHE A 241 -40.16 -9.03 -12.91
N HIS A 242 -40.52 -8.84 -14.18
CA HIS A 242 -41.87 -9.01 -14.68
C HIS A 242 -41.89 -9.73 -16.03
N GLU A 243 -42.73 -10.76 -16.13
CA GLU A 243 -42.99 -11.53 -17.35
C GLU A 243 -44.22 -10.94 -18.07
N ARG A 244 -44.03 -10.30 -19.23
CA ARG A 244 -45.14 -9.60 -19.94
C ARG A 244 -46.24 -10.52 -20.42
N GLY A 245 -45.90 -11.74 -20.85
CA GLY A 245 -46.85 -12.67 -21.45
C GLY A 245 -47.87 -13.23 -20.45
N ARG A 246 -47.37 -13.72 -19.30
CA ARG A 246 -48.18 -14.34 -18.25
C ARG A 246 -48.55 -13.38 -17.11
N GLY A 247 -47.91 -12.21 -17.01
CA GLY A 247 -48.16 -11.22 -15.96
C GLY A 247 -47.56 -11.61 -14.61
N HIS A 248 -46.53 -12.46 -14.60
CA HIS A 248 -45.88 -12.91 -13.37
C HIS A 248 -44.82 -11.92 -12.91
N TYR A 249 -44.67 -11.83 -11.59
CA TYR A 249 -43.68 -11.02 -10.91
C TYR A 249 -42.78 -11.89 -10.06
N VAL A 250 -41.49 -11.57 -10.07
CA VAL A 250 -40.52 -12.11 -9.13
C VAL A 250 -39.87 -10.94 -8.42
N LEU A 251 -40.02 -10.91 -7.10
CA LEU A 251 -39.44 -9.90 -6.22
C LEU A 251 -38.22 -10.52 -5.53
N PHE A 252 -37.07 -9.87 -5.65
CA PHE A 252 -35.81 -10.30 -5.04
C PHE A 252 -35.39 -9.30 -3.96
N PRO A 253 -35.66 -9.58 -2.68
CA PRO A 253 -35.19 -8.77 -1.57
C PRO A 253 -33.68 -8.98 -1.43
N TYR A 254 -32.90 -7.92 -1.62
CA TYR A 254 -31.46 -7.90 -1.41
C TYR A 254 -31.12 -7.12 -0.15
N ASN A 255 -30.28 -7.70 0.72
CA ASN A 255 -29.78 -7.02 1.91
C ASN A 255 -28.31 -6.62 1.70
N LEU A 256 -27.99 -5.34 1.88
CA LEU A 256 -26.65 -4.79 1.67
C LEU A 256 -25.65 -5.33 2.68
N VAL A 257 -26.00 -5.39 3.97
CA VAL A 257 -25.08 -5.85 5.04
C VAL A 257 -24.73 -7.32 4.87
N ARG A 258 -25.75 -8.15 4.69
CA ARG A 258 -25.57 -9.60 4.47
C ARG A 258 -25.11 -9.91 3.06
N GLN A 259 -25.13 -8.95 2.14
CA GLN A 259 -24.86 -9.13 0.72
C GLN A 259 -25.50 -10.40 0.17
N GLU A 260 -26.80 -10.57 0.41
CA GLU A 260 -27.52 -11.80 0.06
C GLU A 260 -28.89 -11.44 -0.51
N VAL A 261 -29.29 -12.16 -1.55
CA VAL A 261 -30.67 -12.14 -2.01
C VAL A 261 -31.46 -13.21 -1.25
N GLN A 262 -32.50 -12.77 -0.54
CA GLN A 262 -33.43 -13.65 0.16
C GLN A 262 -34.27 -14.48 -0.82
N ASN A 263 -35.00 -15.47 -0.30
CA ASN A 263 -35.88 -16.30 -1.12
C ASN A 263 -36.84 -15.43 -1.96
N PRO A 264 -36.87 -15.60 -3.30
CA PRO A 264 -37.67 -14.74 -4.17
C PRO A 264 -39.16 -14.87 -3.90
N ILE A 265 -39.88 -13.76 -3.92
CA ILE A 265 -41.34 -13.73 -3.77
C ILE A 265 -41.98 -13.73 -5.16
N ARG A 266 -42.67 -14.83 -5.48
CA ARG A 266 -43.34 -15.01 -6.79
C ARG A 266 -44.83 -14.74 -6.68
N CYS A 267 -45.35 -13.92 -7.58
CA CYS A 267 -46.74 -13.49 -7.53
C CYS A 267 -47.30 -13.11 -8.91
N GLN A 268 -48.63 -13.06 -9.04
CA GLN A 268 -49.32 -12.55 -10.25
C GLN A 268 -49.58 -11.03 -10.17
N GLY A 269 -49.18 -10.42 -9.05
CA GLY A 269 -49.35 -9.00 -8.77
C GLY A 269 -48.99 -8.73 -7.32
N TYR A 270 -48.58 -7.49 -7.04
CA TYR A 270 -48.26 -7.04 -5.70
C TYR A 270 -48.69 -5.59 -5.49
N GLY A 271 -48.90 -5.23 -4.23
CA GLY A 271 -49.07 -3.85 -3.77
C GLY A 271 -48.20 -3.62 -2.55
N LEU A 272 -47.39 -2.56 -2.59
CA LEU A 272 -46.54 -2.12 -1.50
C LEU A 272 -47.14 -0.84 -0.89
N PHE A 273 -47.41 -0.86 0.42
CA PHE A 273 -47.99 0.25 1.15
C PHE A 273 -46.91 1.08 1.85
N ARG A 274 -47.25 2.32 2.23
CA ARG A 274 -46.32 3.29 2.85
C ARG A 274 -45.64 2.76 4.12
N ASP A 275 -46.34 1.94 4.89
CA ASP A 275 -45.87 1.31 6.14
C ASP A 275 -45.05 0.03 5.92
N GLY A 276 -44.66 -0.29 4.68
CA GLY A 276 -43.89 -1.49 4.35
C GLY A 276 -44.72 -2.76 4.28
N ARG A 277 -46.05 -2.67 4.38
CA ARG A 277 -46.93 -3.84 4.17
C ARG A 277 -46.91 -4.22 2.69
N LEU A 278 -46.53 -5.44 2.39
CA LEU A 278 -46.52 -6.00 1.04
C LEU A 278 -47.65 -7.01 0.92
N ILE A 279 -48.55 -6.76 -0.02
CA ILE A 279 -49.64 -7.67 -0.36
C ILE A 279 -49.33 -8.29 -1.70
N VAL A 280 -49.32 -9.63 -1.78
CA VAL A 280 -49.05 -10.36 -3.02
C VAL A 280 -50.20 -11.29 -3.38
N PHE A 281 -50.53 -11.35 -4.67
CA PHE A 281 -51.41 -12.37 -5.22
C PHE A 281 -50.61 -13.64 -5.43
N ARG A 282 -50.96 -14.72 -4.71
CA ARG A 282 -50.26 -15.99 -4.83
C ARG A 282 -50.30 -16.48 -6.26
N LEU A 283 -49.15 -16.91 -6.75
CA LEU A 283 -49.06 -17.67 -7.99
C LEU A 283 -49.84 -18.98 -7.80
N THR A 284 -51.03 -19.04 -8.42
CA THR A 284 -51.87 -20.24 -8.47
C THR A 284 -52.01 -20.68 -9.93
N ALA A 285 -52.55 -21.88 -10.18
CA ALA A 285 -52.60 -22.48 -11.52
C ALA A 285 -53.10 -21.52 -12.60
N GLN A 286 -52.67 -21.74 -13.85
CA GLN A 286 -52.82 -20.85 -15.02
C GLN A 286 -54.27 -20.50 -15.44
N GLU A 287 -55.29 -20.98 -14.74
CA GLU A 287 -56.70 -20.73 -15.07
C GLU A 287 -57.23 -19.50 -14.34
N ALA A 288 -58.02 -18.68 -15.04
CA ALA A 288 -58.69 -17.53 -14.45
C ALA A 288 -59.69 -17.99 -13.38
N THR A 289 -59.53 -17.52 -12.14
CA THR A 289 -60.41 -17.84 -11.01
C THR A 289 -61.20 -16.62 -10.56
N ARG A 290 -62.30 -16.85 -9.82
CA ARG A 290 -63.06 -15.77 -9.16
C ARG A 290 -62.55 -15.42 -7.77
N VAL A 291 -61.71 -16.30 -7.19
CA VAL A 291 -61.17 -16.16 -5.84
C VAL A 291 -59.66 -16.21 -5.95
N HIS A 292 -59.01 -15.09 -5.61
CA HIS A 292 -57.56 -14.95 -5.66
C HIS A 292 -56.98 -15.05 -4.25
N PRO A 293 -56.17 -16.07 -3.93
CA PRO A 293 -55.52 -16.15 -2.64
C PRO A 293 -54.42 -15.08 -2.55
N MET A 294 -54.42 -14.34 -1.44
CA MET A 294 -53.47 -13.26 -1.19
C MET A 294 -52.63 -13.56 0.06
N GLN A 295 -51.39 -13.10 0.07
CA GLN A 295 -50.54 -13.10 1.26
C GLN A 295 -50.20 -11.67 1.65
N VAL A 296 -50.19 -11.43 2.96
CA VAL A 296 -49.81 -10.14 3.54
C VAL A 296 -48.53 -10.35 4.31
N TRP A 297 -47.52 -9.56 3.98
CA TRP A 297 -46.20 -9.56 4.60
C TRP A 297 -45.95 -8.19 5.21
N GLN A 298 -45.31 -8.15 6.37
CA GLN A 298 -44.67 -6.94 6.85
C GLN A 298 -43.22 -6.97 6.36
N THR A 299 -42.83 -5.97 5.57
CA THR A 299 -41.51 -5.92 4.91
C THR A 299 -40.76 -4.65 5.28
N PRO A 300 -39.42 -4.61 5.11
CA PRO A 300 -38.65 -3.40 5.39
C PRO A 300 -38.84 -2.30 4.33
N PHE A 301 -39.56 -2.54 3.23
CA PHE A 301 -39.69 -1.58 2.12
C PHE A 301 -40.75 -0.50 2.39
N THR A 302 -40.44 0.44 3.29
CA THR A 302 -41.32 1.57 3.64
C THR A 302 -41.18 2.74 2.66
N ALA A 303 -42.13 3.67 2.68
CA ALA A 303 -41.98 4.93 1.95
C ALA A 303 -41.09 5.91 2.75
N ALA A 304 -40.31 6.75 2.06
CA ALA A 304 -39.36 7.66 2.70
C ALA A 304 -40.01 8.66 3.67
N ASP A 305 -41.24 9.06 3.39
CA ASP A 305 -42.03 9.93 4.25
C ASP A 305 -42.53 9.22 5.52
N TYR A 306 -42.87 7.93 5.44
CA TYR A 306 -43.24 7.12 6.59
C TYR A 306 -42.09 6.93 7.58
N GLU A 307 -40.86 6.75 7.08
CA GLU A 307 -39.67 6.65 7.93
C GLU A 307 -39.35 7.99 8.61
N SER A 308 -39.56 9.11 7.91
CA SER A 308 -39.37 10.46 8.45
C SER A 308 -40.35 10.79 9.59
N ASP A 309 -41.50 10.13 9.64
CA ASP A 309 -42.48 10.26 10.72
C ASP A 309 -42.12 9.44 11.98
N GLN A 310 -41.08 8.59 11.93
CA GLN A 310 -40.62 7.80 13.07
C GLN A 310 -39.78 8.64 14.06
N PRO A 311 -39.72 8.25 15.34
CA PRO A 311 -38.89 8.95 16.34
C PRO A 311 -37.40 8.90 15.96
N SER A 312 -36.74 10.05 15.92
CA SER A 312 -35.30 10.13 15.63
C SER A 312 -34.46 9.72 16.85
N ASP A 313 -33.47 8.85 16.64
CA ASP A 313 -32.44 8.55 17.63
C ASP A 313 -31.37 9.66 17.67
N ASN A 314 -31.08 10.20 18.86
CA ASN A 314 -30.11 11.26 19.08
C ASN A 314 -28.72 10.75 19.49
N SER A 315 -28.50 9.44 19.48
CA SER A 315 -27.19 8.80 19.67
C SER A 315 -26.14 9.29 18.66
N TYR A 316 -24.85 9.03 18.91
CA TYR A 316 -23.81 9.38 17.94
C TYR A 316 -24.05 8.66 16.60
N LEU A 317 -24.38 7.37 16.66
CA LEU A 317 -24.71 6.56 15.48
C LEU A 317 -25.97 7.07 14.77
N GLY A 318 -27.00 7.48 15.52
CA GLY A 318 -28.20 8.12 14.96
C GLY A 318 -27.89 9.38 14.13
N LYS A 319 -26.86 10.14 14.52
CA LYS A 319 -26.41 11.34 13.78
C LYS A 319 -25.59 11.03 12.52
N VAL A 320 -24.92 9.89 12.46
CA VAL A 320 -24.22 9.42 11.25
C VAL A 320 -25.24 9.08 10.16
N GLY A 321 -26.37 8.49 10.56
CA GLY A 321 -27.46 8.10 9.69
C GLY A 321 -27.35 6.63 9.25
N ASN A 322 -28.48 5.92 9.21
CA ASN A 322 -28.48 4.47 9.04
C ASN A 322 -27.84 4.03 7.71
N ALA A 323 -28.16 4.71 6.60
CA ALA A 323 -27.60 4.37 5.29
C ALA A 323 -26.07 4.40 5.27
N GLU A 324 -25.46 5.36 5.97
CA GLU A 324 -24.00 5.49 6.06
C GLU A 324 -23.38 4.40 6.95
N LEU A 325 -24.04 4.09 8.08
CA LEU A 325 -23.62 2.98 8.94
C LEU A 325 -23.66 1.64 8.21
N VAL A 326 -24.72 1.41 7.46
CA VAL A 326 -24.95 0.17 6.71
C VAL A 326 -23.89 -0.05 5.64
N ARG A 327 -23.50 1.01 4.91
CA ARG A 327 -22.40 0.96 3.95
C ARG A 327 -21.08 0.55 4.61
N GLY A 328 -20.71 1.22 5.70
CA GLY A 328 -19.47 0.88 6.41
C GLY A 328 -19.46 -0.52 7.01
N ILE A 329 -20.60 -0.99 7.53
CA ILE A 329 -20.73 -2.36 8.03
C ILE A 329 -20.63 -3.37 6.88
N SER A 330 -21.29 -3.10 5.75
CA SER A 330 -21.22 -3.95 4.54
C SER A 330 -19.79 -4.10 4.02
N ASP A 331 -19.04 -2.99 3.94
CA ASP A 331 -17.64 -3.04 3.50
C ASP A 331 -16.76 -3.84 4.47
N CYS A 332 -16.97 -3.69 5.78
CA CYS A 332 -16.30 -4.51 6.79
C CYS A 332 -16.61 -6.01 6.62
N PHE A 333 -17.86 -6.38 6.34
CA PHE A 333 -18.22 -7.76 6.04
C PHE A 333 -17.59 -8.28 4.74
N SER A 334 -17.41 -7.41 3.74
CA SER A 334 -16.70 -7.75 2.50
C SER A 334 -15.25 -8.16 2.79
N VAL A 335 -14.54 -7.39 3.63
CA VAL A 335 -13.19 -7.76 4.09
C VAL A 335 -13.21 -9.08 4.84
N ALA A 336 -14.17 -9.28 5.75
CA ALA A 336 -14.29 -10.53 6.50
C ALA A 336 -14.52 -11.75 5.59
N ARG A 337 -15.25 -11.59 4.48
CA ARG A 337 -15.45 -12.64 3.47
C ARG A 337 -14.17 -12.93 2.68
N LEU A 338 -13.45 -11.89 2.24
CA LEU A 338 -12.14 -12.04 1.58
C LEU A 338 -11.14 -12.80 2.44
N ILE A 339 -11.22 -12.67 3.76
CA ILE A 339 -10.36 -13.40 4.71
C ILE A 339 -10.77 -14.89 4.85
N ARG A 340 -12.07 -15.21 4.80
CA ARG A 340 -12.56 -16.58 5.03
C ARG A 340 -12.43 -17.51 3.83
N ASN A 341 -12.56 -16.98 2.62
CA ASN A 341 -12.58 -17.77 1.38
C ASN A 341 -11.25 -17.67 0.64
N GLN A 342 -10.17 -18.25 1.18
CA GLN A 342 -8.82 -18.07 0.60
C GLN A 342 -8.18 -19.34 0.05
N GLU A 343 -7.81 -19.28 -1.23
CA GLU A 343 -6.55 -19.85 -1.72
C GLU A 343 -5.47 -18.75 -1.56
N PRO A 344 -4.37 -18.98 -0.81
CA PRO A 344 -3.38 -17.93 -0.54
C PRO A 344 -2.68 -17.45 -1.83
N ASN A 345 -2.94 -16.21 -2.24
CA ASN A 345 -2.22 -15.53 -3.31
C ASN A 345 -1.89 -14.08 -2.91
N ARG A 346 -0.85 -13.50 -3.52
CA ARG A 346 -0.39 -12.12 -3.24
C ARG A 346 -1.48 -11.07 -3.49
N GLN A 347 -2.16 -11.16 -4.62
CA GLN A 347 -3.20 -10.21 -5.04
C GLN A 347 -4.34 -10.10 -4.01
N ILE A 348 -4.75 -11.22 -3.39
CA ILE A 348 -5.81 -11.24 -2.37
C ILE A 348 -5.39 -10.43 -1.14
N TYR A 349 -4.13 -10.52 -0.71
CA TYR A 349 -3.63 -9.74 0.42
C TYR A 349 -3.49 -8.25 0.07
N GLU A 350 -3.07 -7.92 -1.16
CA GLU A 350 -3.06 -6.55 -1.66
C GLU A 350 -4.48 -5.95 -1.70
N ASP A 351 -5.46 -6.73 -2.14
CA ASP A 351 -6.87 -6.34 -2.16
C ASP A 351 -7.43 -6.13 -0.74
N ILE A 352 -7.04 -6.95 0.24
CA ILE A 352 -7.41 -6.76 1.66
C ILE A 352 -6.81 -5.46 2.20
N ILE A 353 -5.54 -5.18 1.92
CA ILE A 353 -4.88 -3.92 2.34
C ILE A 353 -5.62 -2.73 1.75
N ALA A 354 -5.85 -2.74 0.44
CA ALA A 354 -6.56 -1.64 -0.24
C ALA A 354 -7.99 -1.45 0.28
N ALA A 355 -8.71 -2.55 0.58
CA ALA A 355 -10.06 -2.49 1.14
C ALA A 355 -10.07 -1.92 2.57
N THR A 356 -9.18 -2.39 3.45
CA THR A 356 -9.10 -1.88 4.83
C THR A 356 -8.69 -0.41 4.90
N GLU A 357 -7.81 0.06 4.01
CA GLU A 357 -7.46 1.47 3.87
C GLU A 357 -8.66 2.30 3.43
N ARG A 358 -9.32 1.89 2.35
CA ARG A 358 -10.49 2.60 1.81
C ARG A 358 -11.60 2.74 2.85
N ILE A 359 -11.89 1.69 3.60
CA ILE A 359 -12.92 1.68 4.66
C ILE A 359 -12.58 2.72 5.73
N ARG A 360 -11.34 2.70 6.22
CA ARG A 360 -10.88 3.63 7.27
C ARG A 360 -10.94 5.09 6.82
N ASP A 361 -10.63 5.35 5.56
CA ASP A 361 -10.63 6.70 4.99
C ASP A 361 -12.05 7.21 4.67
N SER A 362 -12.96 6.30 4.30
CA SER A 362 -14.33 6.64 3.91
C SER A 362 -15.24 6.91 5.11
N TYR A 363 -15.06 6.18 6.22
CA TYR A 363 -16.00 6.19 7.34
C TYR A 363 -15.37 6.76 8.62
N TYR A 364 -15.56 8.07 8.83
CA TYR A 364 -15.00 8.81 9.98
C TYR A 364 -15.44 8.29 11.36
N TRP A 365 -16.57 7.58 11.42
CA TRP A 365 -17.20 7.14 12.66
C TRP A 365 -16.65 5.82 13.20
N LEU A 366 -15.88 5.06 12.41
CA LEU A 366 -15.34 3.74 12.78
C LEU A 366 -14.45 3.75 14.02
N GLY A 367 -13.79 4.88 14.30
CA GLY A 367 -12.93 5.04 15.48
C GLY A 367 -13.67 5.46 16.76
N ASN A 368 -14.98 5.67 16.70
CA ASN A 368 -15.76 6.09 17.85
C ASN A 368 -16.02 4.90 18.80
N ALA A 369 -16.05 5.17 20.11
CA ALA A 369 -16.34 4.17 21.14
C ALA A 369 -17.75 3.57 21.01
N GLU A 370 -18.76 4.36 20.59
CA GLU A 370 -20.11 3.85 20.32
C GLU A 370 -20.15 2.88 19.11
N ALA A 371 -19.13 2.91 18.26
CA ALA A 371 -18.94 1.99 17.13
C ALA A 371 -17.92 0.86 17.43
N GLU A 372 -17.58 0.64 18.70
CA GLU A 372 -16.61 -0.37 19.15
C GLU A 372 -15.18 -0.23 18.57
N ASN A 373 -14.80 0.96 18.09
CA ASN A 373 -13.47 1.27 17.55
C ASN A 373 -12.96 0.26 16.49
N LEU A 374 -13.79 -0.06 15.51
CA LEU A 374 -13.47 -0.96 14.38
C LEU A 374 -12.19 -0.59 13.63
N THR A 375 -11.78 0.69 13.68
CA THR A 375 -10.50 1.18 13.13
C THR A 375 -9.30 0.39 13.62
N GLU A 376 -9.29 -0.03 14.90
CA GLU A 376 -8.19 -0.81 15.48
C GLU A 376 -8.10 -2.20 14.83
N THR A 377 -9.23 -2.90 14.73
CA THR A 377 -9.31 -4.23 14.09
C THR A 377 -8.91 -4.18 12.62
N LEU A 378 -9.40 -3.20 11.86
CA LEU A 378 -9.03 -3.03 10.44
C LEU A 378 -7.53 -2.77 10.27
N THR A 379 -6.93 -2.02 11.19
CA THR A 379 -5.49 -1.74 11.19
C THR A 379 -4.68 -3.02 11.48
N GLU A 380 -5.15 -3.87 12.39
CA GLU A 380 -4.50 -5.16 12.67
C GLU A 380 -4.59 -6.13 11.48
N VAL A 381 -5.76 -6.22 10.83
CA VAL A 381 -5.95 -7.02 9.61
C VAL A 381 -4.98 -6.58 8.52
N ARG A 382 -4.91 -5.26 8.26
CA ARG A 382 -3.97 -4.69 7.29
C ARG A 382 -2.52 -5.06 7.59
N ARG A 383 -2.07 -4.83 8.83
CA ARG A 383 -0.69 -5.15 9.24
C ARG A 383 -0.38 -6.63 9.04
N THR A 384 -1.35 -7.50 9.32
CA THR A 384 -1.19 -8.95 9.13
C THR A 384 -1.07 -9.31 7.65
N ALA A 385 -1.88 -8.69 6.77
CA ALA A 385 -1.77 -8.87 5.33
C ALA A 385 -0.42 -8.37 4.77
N GLU A 386 0.08 -7.22 5.24
CA GLU A 386 1.41 -6.70 4.88
C GLU A 386 2.53 -7.69 5.25
N LEU A 387 2.50 -8.25 6.47
CA LEU A 387 3.46 -9.26 6.91
C LEU A 387 3.43 -10.53 6.06
N ILE A 388 2.25 -10.94 5.58
CA ILE A 388 2.12 -12.11 4.71
C ILE A 388 2.72 -11.83 3.33
N ILE A 389 2.51 -10.64 2.76
CA ILE A 389 3.12 -10.24 1.47
C ILE A 389 4.65 -10.24 1.59
N ASP A 390 5.19 -9.67 2.66
CA ASP A 390 6.64 -9.67 2.92
C ASP A 390 7.21 -11.08 2.97
N GLU A 391 6.48 -12.03 3.57
CA GLU A 391 6.90 -13.43 3.62
C GLU A 391 6.81 -14.11 2.25
N PHE A 392 5.78 -13.81 1.45
CA PHE A 392 5.69 -14.28 0.06
C PHE A 392 6.88 -13.80 -0.78
N GLU A 393 7.27 -12.53 -0.67
CA GLU A 393 8.42 -11.98 -1.39
C GLU A 393 9.72 -12.65 -0.96
N LYS A 394 9.94 -12.86 0.35
CA LYS A 394 11.10 -13.60 0.86
C LYS A 394 11.16 -15.01 0.30
N VAL A 395 10.04 -15.75 0.32
CA VAL A 395 9.98 -17.12 -0.19
C VAL A 395 10.29 -17.17 -1.69
N GLN A 396 9.77 -16.23 -2.48
CA GLN A 396 10.07 -16.14 -3.91
C GLN A 396 11.54 -15.84 -4.19
N GLN A 397 12.14 -14.90 -3.45
CA GLN A 397 13.57 -14.60 -3.56
C GLN A 397 14.45 -15.81 -3.21
N ILE A 398 14.14 -16.53 -2.14
CA ILE A 398 14.87 -17.76 -1.76
C ILE A 398 14.73 -18.82 -2.86
N ARG A 399 13.54 -18.99 -3.45
CA ARG A 399 13.33 -19.93 -4.57
C ARG A 399 14.16 -19.55 -5.81
N LEU A 400 14.18 -18.28 -6.18
CA LEU A 400 14.96 -17.79 -7.32
C LEU A 400 16.47 -17.99 -7.10
N GLN A 401 16.96 -17.73 -5.88
CA GLN A 401 18.34 -17.97 -5.49
C GLN A 401 18.70 -19.46 -5.47
N ALA A 402 17.78 -20.33 -5.02
CA ALA A 402 17.97 -21.78 -5.04
C ALA A 402 18.06 -22.32 -6.47
N GLN A 403 17.20 -21.84 -7.38
CA GLN A 403 17.25 -22.19 -8.80
C GLN A 403 18.55 -21.72 -9.47
N ALA A 404 18.98 -20.48 -9.20
CA ALA A 404 20.23 -19.94 -9.72
C ALA A 404 21.45 -20.75 -9.23
N SER A 405 21.48 -21.10 -7.94
CA SER A 405 22.55 -21.94 -7.35
C SER A 405 22.62 -23.31 -8.00
N LEU A 406 21.46 -23.96 -8.22
CA LEU A 406 21.39 -25.25 -8.90
C LEU A 406 21.85 -25.17 -10.36
N ALA A 407 21.48 -24.10 -11.07
CA ALA A 407 21.92 -23.88 -12.45
C ALA A 407 23.45 -23.71 -12.56
N GLN A 408 24.05 -22.93 -11.64
CA GLN A 408 25.51 -22.78 -11.57
C GLN A 408 26.20 -24.11 -11.25
N ALA A 409 25.66 -24.90 -10.33
CA ALA A 409 26.19 -26.22 -10.00
C ALA A 409 26.16 -27.18 -11.20
N ARG A 410 25.09 -27.15 -12.00
CA ARG A 410 24.98 -27.91 -13.26
C ARG A 410 26.06 -27.49 -14.27
N GLU A 411 26.30 -26.19 -14.41
CA GLU A 411 27.32 -25.69 -15.33
C GLU A 411 28.73 -26.09 -14.89
N ALA A 412 29.05 -25.92 -13.61
CA ALA A 412 30.32 -26.36 -13.02
C ALA A 412 30.54 -27.87 -13.21
N GLN A 413 29.51 -28.68 -12.97
CA GLN A 413 29.56 -30.13 -13.19
C GLN A 413 29.89 -30.48 -14.63
N ARG A 414 29.26 -29.85 -15.62
CA ARG A 414 29.56 -30.12 -17.04
C ARG A 414 31.02 -29.87 -17.37
N ALA A 415 31.62 -28.82 -16.81
CA ALA A 415 33.04 -28.53 -16.99
C ALA A 415 33.92 -29.64 -16.38
N VAL A 416 33.67 -30.02 -15.12
CA VAL A 416 34.42 -31.07 -14.43
C VAL A 416 34.29 -32.43 -15.14
N MET A 417 33.08 -32.78 -15.59
CA MET A 417 32.80 -34.04 -16.30
C MET A 417 33.48 -34.14 -17.66
N ARG A 418 33.55 -33.02 -18.40
CA ARG A 418 34.25 -32.97 -19.68
C ARG A 418 35.73 -33.27 -19.51
N ASP A 419 36.33 -32.71 -18.46
CA ASP A 419 37.77 -32.78 -18.24
C ASP A 419 38.16 -34.09 -17.52
N ALA A 420 37.22 -34.78 -16.86
CA ALA A 420 37.44 -36.03 -16.11
C ALA A 420 37.46 -37.31 -16.97
N ARG A 421 38.03 -37.27 -18.18
CA ARG A 421 38.08 -38.43 -19.10
C ARG A 421 39.47 -39.06 -19.16
N PRO A 422 39.73 -40.19 -18.47
CA PRO A 422 41.09 -40.73 -18.31
C PRO A 422 41.70 -41.33 -19.58
N GLN A 423 40.94 -41.44 -20.67
CA GLN A 423 41.42 -41.98 -21.95
C GLN A 423 42.48 -41.05 -22.56
N GLY A 424 43.72 -41.54 -22.65
CA GLY A 424 44.85 -40.79 -23.24
C GLY A 424 45.69 -39.99 -22.25
N TRP A 425 45.39 -40.06 -20.93
CA TRP A 425 46.27 -39.48 -19.92
C TRP A 425 47.55 -40.29 -19.75
N ASN A 426 48.66 -39.58 -19.55
CA ASN A 426 49.99 -40.16 -19.43
C ASN A 426 50.81 -39.56 -18.28
N ARG A 427 50.22 -38.69 -17.47
CA ARG A 427 50.85 -38.07 -16.29
C ARG A 427 49.96 -38.24 -15.07
N VAL A 428 50.57 -38.58 -13.93
CA VAL A 428 49.84 -38.76 -12.65
C VAL A 428 49.07 -37.50 -12.22
N GLY A 429 49.60 -36.31 -12.52
CA GLY A 429 48.96 -35.03 -12.21
C GLY A 429 47.55 -34.89 -12.81
N GLN A 430 47.29 -35.46 -13.99
CA GLN A 430 45.96 -35.41 -14.63
C GLN A 430 44.91 -36.19 -13.82
N PHE A 431 45.32 -37.32 -13.25
CA PHE A 431 44.46 -38.13 -12.36
C PHE A 431 44.23 -37.42 -11.02
N MET A 432 45.29 -36.84 -10.44
CA MET A 432 45.21 -36.05 -9.20
C MET A 432 44.23 -34.88 -9.32
N ASP A 433 44.40 -34.05 -10.36
CA ASP A 433 43.56 -32.87 -10.59
C ASP A 433 42.10 -33.28 -10.84
N SER A 434 41.87 -34.33 -11.63
CA SER A 434 40.51 -34.80 -11.92
C SER A 434 39.80 -35.35 -10.69
N LEU A 435 40.46 -36.17 -9.87
CA LEU A 435 39.86 -36.74 -8.66
C LEU A 435 39.58 -35.65 -7.61
N ALA A 436 40.51 -34.70 -7.44
CA ALA A 436 40.31 -33.57 -6.55
C ALA A 436 39.12 -32.68 -6.99
N ASN A 437 39.00 -32.39 -8.29
CA ASN A 437 37.90 -31.59 -8.83
C ASN A 437 36.55 -32.31 -8.71
N LEU A 438 36.48 -33.60 -8.98
CA LEU A 438 35.26 -34.40 -8.78
C LEU A 438 34.85 -34.45 -7.30
N ARG A 439 35.81 -34.64 -6.38
CA ARG A 439 35.54 -34.61 -4.93
C ARG A 439 35.03 -33.25 -4.48
N LYS A 440 35.65 -32.16 -4.96
CA LYS A 440 35.23 -30.79 -4.68
C LYS A 440 33.82 -30.51 -5.20
N GLN A 441 33.52 -30.92 -6.43
CA GLN A 441 32.18 -30.78 -7.01
C GLN A 441 31.15 -31.54 -6.18
N ARG A 442 31.43 -32.79 -5.79
CA ARG A 442 30.54 -33.57 -4.92
C ARG A 442 30.28 -32.87 -3.59
N GLY A 443 31.34 -32.34 -2.95
CA GLY A 443 31.20 -31.58 -1.71
C GLY A 443 30.31 -30.34 -1.88
N HIS A 444 30.45 -29.62 -2.98
CA HIS A 444 29.60 -28.47 -3.30
C HIS A 444 28.13 -28.85 -3.45
N LEU A 445 27.82 -29.96 -4.14
CA LEU A 445 26.45 -30.47 -4.27
C LEU A 445 25.84 -30.84 -2.90
N ILE A 446 26.63 -31.48 -2.03
CA ILE A 446 26.18 -31.82 -0.67
C ILE A 446 25.86 -30.56 0.14
N THR A 447 26.70 -29.52 0.07
CA THR A 447 26.42 -28.23 0.74
C THR A 447 25.14 -27.59 0.19
N LEU A 448 24.89 -27.69 -1.12
CA LEU A 448 23.68 -27.13 -1.72
C LEU A 448 22.38 -27.77 -1.19
N ARG A 449 22.42 -29.01 -0.67
CA ARG A 449 21.24 -29.63 -0.03
C ARG A 449 20.74 -28.86 1.20
N GLU A 450 21.58 -28.03 1.83
CA GLU A 450 21.18 -27.17 2.96
C GLU A 450 20.42 -25.90 2.50
N VAL A 451 20.41 -25.61 1.19
CA VAL A 451 19.70 -24.45 0.63
C VAL A 451 18.20 -24.71 0.62
N ARG A 452 17.44 -23.85 1.31
CA ARG A 452 15.98 -23.95 1.41
C ARG A 452 15.32 -23.82 0.03
N TYR A 453 14.33 -24.67 -0.25
CA TYR A 453 13.60 -24.76 -1.53
C TYR A 453 14.42 -25.19 -2.75
N ILE A 454 15.64 -25.72 -2.57
CA ILE A 454 16.38 -26.30 -3.69
C ILE A 454 15.72 -27.61 -4.16
N ASP A 455 15.81 -27.89 -5.46
CA ASP A 455 15.34 -29.16 -6.03
C ASP A 455 16.30 -30.28 -5.65
N THR A 456 15.95 -31.03 -4.61
CA THR A 456 16.77 -32.14 -4.10
C THR A 456 16.82 -33.31 -5.07
N GLY A 457 15.77 -33.53 -5.88
CA GLY A 457 15.76 -34.59 -6.87
C GLY A 457 16.81 -34.34 -7.97
N ALA A 458 16.85 -33.11 -8.49
CA ALA A 458 17.87 -32.70 -9.45
C ALA A 458 19.29 -32.73 -8.88
N LEU A 459 19.48 -32.41 -7.60
CA LEU A 459 20.77 -32.50 -6.91
C LEU A 459 21.26 -33.94 -6.78
N ASP A 460 20.36 -34.86 -6.48
CA ASP A 460 20.68 -36.27 -6.31
C ASP A 460 21.14 -36.90 -7.63
N GLU A 461 20.50 -36.55 -8.74
CA GLU A 461 20.95 -36.95 -10.09
C GLU A 461 22.37 -36.47 -10.37
N LEU A 462 22.67 -35.20 -10.07
CA LEU A 462 24.01 -34.63 -10.26
C LEU A 462 25.06 -35.32 -9.37
N GLU A 463 24.74 -35.62 -8.11
CA GLU A 463 25.66 -36.32 -7.22
C GLU A 463 25.97 -37.72 -7.74
N GLN A 464 24.96 -38.46 -8.21
CA GLN A 464 25.15 -39.82 -8.75
C GLN A 464 26.05 -39.83 -9.98
N GLU A 465 25.91 -38.86 -10.88
CA GLU A 465 26.83 -38.72 -12.01
C GLU A 465 28.28 -38.52 -11.54
N VAL A 466 28.52 -37.65 -10.54
CA VAL A 466 29.87 -37.39 -10.00
C VAL A 466 30.46 -38.63 -9.35
N ILE A 467 29.66 -39.39 -8.61
CA ILE A 467 30.07 -40.66 -8.00
C ILE A 467 30.51 -41.67 -9.08
N ALA A 468 29.68 -41.86 -10.11
CA ALA A 468 29.99 -42.78 -11.20
C ALA A 468 31.29 -42.37 -11.94
N GLN A 469 31.45 -41.07 -12.23
CA GLN A 469 32.66 -40.59 -12.89
C GLN A 469 33.90 -40.70 -12.00
N PHE A 470 33.77 -40.46 -10.70
CA PHE A 470 34.84 -40.62 -9.72
C PHE A 470 35.33 -42.08 -9.66
N GLU A 471 34.43 -43.05 -9.73
CA GLU A 471 34.78 -44.47 -9.77
C GLU A 471 35.58 -44.83 -11.04
N VAL A 472 35.13 -44.35 -12.20
CA VAL A 472 35.83 -44.54 -13.48
C VAL A 472 37.26 -43.99 -13.43
N VAL A 473 37.43 -42.76 -12.94
CA VAL A 473 38.75 -42.14 -12.81
C VAL A 473 39.61 -42.87 -11.78
N SER A 474 39.03 -43.31 -10.66
CA SER A 474 39.75 -44.04 -9.60
C SER A 474 40.31 -45.38 -10.09
N GLN A 475 39.52 -46.17 -10.83
CA GLN A 475 39.98 -47.42 -11.44
C GLN A 475 41.11 -47.18 -12.45
N ALA A 476 40.98 -46.15 -13.30
CA ALA A 476 42.01 -45.78 -14.26
C ALA A 476 43.31 -45.30 -13.57
N THR A 477 43.19 -44.61 -12.43
CA THR A 477 44.31 -44.15 -11.61
C THR A 477 45.11 -45.32 -11.05
N VAL A 478 44.45 -46.33 -10.45
CA VAL A 478 45.12 -47.54 -9.95
C VAL A 478 45.87 -48.23 -11.09
N LYS A 479 45.22 -48.42 -12.24
CA LYS A 479 45.85 -49.03 -13.42
C LYS A 479 47.09 -48.27 -13.90
N PHE A 480 47.07 -46.94 -13.86
CA PHE A 480 48.21 -46.10 -14.22
C PHE A 480 49.36 -46.24 -13.20
N LEU A 481 49.05 -46.22 -11.90
CA LEU A 481 50.04 -46.29 -10.82
C LEU A 481 50.78 -47.64 -10.72
N LEU A 482 50.27 -48.70 -11.33
CA LEU A 482 50.97 -49.99 -11.47
C LEU A 482 52.19 -49.93 -12.42
N GLY A 483 52.35 -48.85 -13.19
CA GLY A 483 53.54 -48.62 -14.00
C GLY A 483 54.77 -48.30 -13.14
N LYS A 484 55.91 -48.93 -13.44
CA LYS A 484 57.17 -48.79 -12.67
C LYS A 484 57.70 -47.36 -12.53
N GLU A 485 57.30 -46.44 -13.41
CA GLU A 485 57.74 -45.02 -13.41
C GLU A 485 56.57 -44.03 -13.29
N ALA A 486 55.39 -44.46 -12.84
CA ALA A 486 54.17 -43.65 -12.85
C ALA A 486 54.29 -42.35 -12.01
N LEU A 487 55.04 -42.38 -10.91
CA LEU A 487 55.25 -41.24 -10.01
C LEU A 487 56.53 -40.44 -10.30
N ALA A 488 57.41 -40.92 -11.17
CA ALA A 488 58.68 -40.24 -11.48
C ALA A 488 58.48 -38.79 -12.00
N PRO A 489 57.47 -38.48 -12.85
CA PRO A 489 57.19 -37.10 -13.27
C PRO A 489 56.82 -36.18 -12.11
N LEU A 490 56.16 -36.70 -11.07
CA LEU A 490 55.75 -35.92 -9.90
C LEU A 490 56.95 -35.56 -9.01
N VAL A 491 57.87 -36.50 -8.83
CA VAL A 491 59.13 -36.26 -8.12
C VAL A 491 59.94 -35.18 -8.84
N ALA A 492 60.04 -35.25 -10.17
CA ALA A 492 60.70 -34.23 -10.98
C ALA A 492 60.02 -32.85 -10.90
N GLU A 493 58.69 -32.79 -10.81
CA GLU A 493 57.94 -31.54 -10.59
C GLU A 493 58.26 -30.93 -9.22
N LEU A 494 58.33 -31.76 -8.17
CA LEU A 494 58.72 -31.32 -6.83
C LEU A 494 60.19 -30.86 -6.75
N ASP A 495 61.11 -31.49 -7.48
CA ASP A 495 62.51 -31.04 -7.61
C ASP A 495 62.63 -29.68 -8.30
N ALA A 496 61.85 -29.48 -9.36
CA ALA A 496 61.77 -28.19 -10.04
C ALA A 496 61.20 -27.10 -9.12
N LEU A 497 60.15 -27.43 -8.36
CA LEU A 497 59.58 -26.55 -7.33
C LEU A 497 60.60 -26.22 -6.24
N LEU A 498 61.35 -27.20 -5.75
CA LEU A 498 62.41 -26.98 -4.76
C LEU A 498 63.49 -26.03 -5.29
N THR A 499 63.86 -26.17 -6.56
CA THR A 499 64.81 -25.27 -7.22
C THR A 499 64.26 -23.85 -7.30
N LYS A 500 62.99 -23.68 -7.70
CA LYS A 500 62.30 -22.38 -7.71
C LYS A 500 62.26 -21.76 -6.31
N VAL A 501 61.84 -22.53 -5.30
CA VAL A 501 61.76 -22.11 -3.89
C VAL A 501 63.10 -21.59 -3.37
N ASN A 502 64.19 -22.27 -3.70
CA ASN A 502 65.54 -21.85 -3.29
C ASN A 502 66.01 -20.54 -3.95
N ALA A 503 65.53 -20.27 -5.17
CA ALA A 503 65.87 -19.10 -5.97
C ALA A 503 64.98 -17.88 -5.70
N VAL A 504 63.93 -18.01 -4.87
CA VAL A 504 63.02 -16.91 -4.54
C VAL A 504 63.78 -15.75 -3.90
N GLN A 505 63.63 -14.55 -4.48
CA GLN A 505 64.24 -13.32 -3.96
C GLN A 505 63.22 -12.32 -3.41
N LYS A 506 61.93 -12.48 -3.74
CA LYS A 506 60.86 -11.54 -3.38
C LYS A 506 59.70 -12.27 -2.73
N ARG A 507 59.04 -11.63 -1.75
CA ARG A 507 57.84 -12.19 -1.10
C ARG A 507 56.71 -12.52 -2.08
N ALA A 508 56.51 -11.72 -3.12
CA ALA A 508 55.45 -11.90 -4.11
C ALA A 508 55.51 -13.26 -4.85
N GLU A 509 56.68 -13.90 -4.88
CA GLU A 509 56.90 -15.19 -5.54
C GLU A 509 56.55 -16.39 -4.63
N ILE A 510 56.37 -16.17 -3.32
CA ILE A 510 56.11 -17.23 -2.34
C ILE A 510 54.68 -17.78 -2.43
N ASP A 511 53.68 -16.91 -2.51
CA ASP A 511 52.27 -17.35 -2.52
C ASP A 511 51.92 -18.20 -3.75
N PRO A 512 52.35 -17.86 -4.99
CA PRO A 512 52.15 -18.74 -6.14
C PRO A 512 52.77 -20.13 -5.96
N LEU A 513 53.98 -20.21 -5.41
CA LEU A 513 54.66 -21.49 -5.14
C LEU A 513 53.97 -22.28 -4.01
N GLY A 514 53.42 -21.59 -3.01
CA GLY A 514 52.60 -22.17 -1.96
C GLY A 514 51.32 -22.82 -2.53
N LYS A 515 50.61 -22.12 -3.42
CA LYS A 515 49.43 -22.67 -4.11
C LYS A 515 49.76 -23.88 -4.97
N GLU A 516 50.92 -23.88 -5.63
CA GLU A 516 51.39 -25.00 -6.45
C GLU A 516 51.70 -26.23 -5.56
N LEU A 517 52.32 -26.02 -4.39
CA LEU A 517 52.56 -27.06 -3.39
C LEU A 517 51.25 -27.60 -2.77
N ASP A 518 50.29 -26.74 -2.47
CA ASP A 518 48.99 -27.14 -1.93
C ASP A 518 48.21 -28.00 -2.92
N ARG A 519 48.21 -27.64 -4.21
CA ARG A 519 47.63 -28.46 -5.28
C ARG A 519 48.24 -29.87 -5.32
N ILE A 520 49.56 -29.97 -5.25
CA ILE A 520 50.25 -31.28 -5.26
C ILE A 520 49.94 -32.06 -3.96
N SER A 521 49.88 -31.37 -2.82
CA SER A 521 49.51 -31.93 -1.52
C SER A 521 48.11 -32.55 -1.56
N ASP A 522 47.13 -31.82 -2.07
CA ASP A 522 45.75 -32.28 -2.17
C ASP A 522 45.63 -33.48 -3.11
N GLY A 523 46.29 -33.41 -4.26
CA GLY A 523 46.33 -34.52 -5.20
C GLY A 523 46.96 -35.79 -4.61
N LEU A 524 48.07 -35.68 -3.88
CA LEU A 524 48.74 -36.82 -3.23
C LEU A 524 47.89 -37.42 -2.12
N ASN A 525 47.19 -36.60 -1.34
CA ASN A 525 46.25 -37.06 -0.32
C ASN A 525 45.07 -37.82 -0.95
N VAL A 526 44.49 -37.28 -2.04
CA VAL A 526 43.41 -37.95 -2.77
C VAL A 526 43.88 -39.29 -3.36
N LEU A 527 45.09 -39.36 -3.91
CA LEU A 527 45.66 -40.63 -4.37
C LEU A 527 45.84 -41.64 -3.24
N ALA A 528 46.38 -41.21 -2.10
CA ALA A 528 46.57 -42.07 -0.93
C ALA A 528 45.23 -42.66 -0.45
N GLU A 529 44.19 -41.83 -0.36
CA GLU A 529 42.84 -42.24 0.05
C GLU A 529 42.19 -43.19 -0.97
N VAL A 530 42.28 -42.88 -2.27
CA VAL A 530 41.71 -43.71 -3.35
C VAL A 530 42.37 -45.09 -3.36
N VAL A 531 43.70 -45.15 -3.26
CA VAL A 531 44.44 -46.42 -3.21
C VAL A 531 44.14 -47.19 -1.91
N ALA A 532 43.98 -46.50 -0.78
CA ALA A 532 43.62 -47.14 0.49
C ALA A 532 42.20 -47.74 0.46
N GLY A 533 41.23 -47.02 -0.13
CA GLY A 533 39.81 -47.38 -0.16
C GLY A 533 39.41 -48.41 -1.22
N LEU A 534 40.24 -48.66 -2.24
CA LEU A 534 39.96 -49.68 -3.27
C LEU A 534 40.41 -51.08 -2.82
N GLU A 535 39.55 -52.07 -3.07
CA GLU A 535 39.91 -53.49 -3.05
C GLU A 535 40.75 -53.80 -4.30
N VAL A 536 42.07 -53.81 -4.12
CA VAL A 536 43.01 -54.23 -5.16
C VAL A 536 43.19 -55.74 -5.02
N GLU A 537 42.97 -56.50 -6.10
CA GLU A 537 43.07 -57.98 -6.10
C GLU A 537 44.45 -58.49 -5.65
N ASP A 538 45.50 -57.69 -5.85
CA ASP A 538 46.89 -57.99 -5.48
C ASP A 538 47.38 -57.07 -4.35
N ALA A 539 47.47 -57.63 -3.13
CA ALA A 539 47.93 -56.92 -1.94
C ALA A 539 49.38 -56.41 -2.04
N THR A 540 50.24 -57.08 -2.83
CA THR A 540 51.63 -56.63 -3.06
C THR A 540 51.70 -55.41 -3.98
N GLN A 541 50.82 -55.31 -4.97
CA GLN A 541 50.71 -54.13 -5.83
C GLN A 541 50.21 -52.90 -5.08
N LYS A 542 49.22 -53.06 -4.20
CA LYS A 542 48.71 -51.97 -3.34
C LYS A 542 49.80 -51.38 -2.45
N THR A 543 50.61 -52.23 -1.83
CA THR A 543 51.73 -51.81 -0.97
C THR A 543 52.76 -51.00 -1.75
N ALA A 544 53.14 -51.44 -2.96
CA ALA A 544 54.10 -50.73 -3.80
C ALA A 544 53.64 -49.31 -4.20
N ILE A 545 52.34 -49.14 -4.49
CA ILE A 545 51.77 -47.83 -4.81
C ILE A 545 51.80 -46.91 -3.57
N LEU A 546 51.44 -47.43 -2.39
CA LEU A 546 51.44 -46.66 -1.13
C LEU A 546 52.84 -46.21 -0.70
N GLU A 547 53.87 -47.05 -0.91
CA GLU A 547 55.27 -46.67 -0.68
C GLU A 547 55.69 -45.51 -1.60
N GLY A 548 55.36 -45.57 -2.89
CA GLY A 548 55.66 -44.49 -3.83
C GLY A 548 54.95 -43.17 -3.49
N ILE A 549 53.69 -43.22 -3.06
CA ILE A 549 52.95 -42.03 -2.59
C ILE A 549 53.59 -41.47 -1.31
N SER A 550 54.02 -42.34 -0.39
CA SER A 550 54.67 -41.94 0.86
C SER A 550 56.02 -41.24 0.61
N GLU A 551 56.80 -41.72 -0.36
CA GLU A 551 58.03 -41.08 -0.82
C GLU A 551 57.76 -39.69 -1.40
N GLY A 552 56.74 -39.57 -2.27
CA GLY A 552 56.29 -38.29 -2.81
C GLY A 552 55.84 -37.30 -1.73
N MET A 553 55.09 -37.75 -0.73
CA MET A 553 54.69 -36.96 0.45
C MET A 553 55.90 -36.51 1.29
N GLY A 554 56.89 -37.37 1.47
CA GLY A 554 58.15 -37.02 2.11
C GLY A 554 58.91 -35.91 1.36
N HIS A 555 58.93 -35.99 0.02
CA HIS A 555 59.55 -34.98 -0.82
C HIS A 555 58.80 -33.64 -0.77
N LEU A 556 57.47 -33.67 -0.90
CA LEU A 556 56.59 -32.50 -0.76
C LEU A 556 56.82 -31.76 0.58
N ASN A 557 56.86 -32.49 1.69
CA ASN A 557 57.09 -31.92 3.02
C ASN A 557 58.46 -31.23 3.13
N ARG A 558 59.48 -31.77 2.46
CA ARG A 558 60.81 -31.14 2.37
C ARG A 558 60.73 -29.80 1.64
N VAL A 559 60.08 -29.76 0.48
CA VAL A 559 59.91 -28.51 -0.29
C VAL A 559 59.10 -27.47 0.49
N ARG A 560 58.02 -27.90 1.16
CA ARG A 560 57.19 -27.04 2.01
C ARG A 560 57.99 -26.45 3.18
N ALA A 561 58.84 -27.24 3.84
CA ALA A 561 59.73 -26.74 4.89
C ALA A 561 60.73 -25.69 4.37
N THR A 562 61.30 -25.91 3.18
CA THR A 562 62.21 -24.94 2.54
C THR A 562 61.48 -23.63 2.19
N LEU A 563 60.24 -23.70 1.66
CA LEU A 563 59.44 -22.52 1.36
C LEU A 563 59.14 -21.71 2.63
N THR A 564 58.76 -22.38 3.72
CA THR A 564 58.51 -21.74 5.02
C THR A 564 59.76 -21.04 5.56
N SER A 565 60.93 -21.68 5.42
CA SER A 565 62.21 -21.06 5.82
C SER A 565 62.52 -19.80 5.01
N ARG A 566 62.37 -19.86 3.68
CA ARG A 566 62.59 -18.69 2.80
C ARG A 566 61.59 -17.57 3.04
N ARG A 567 60.33 -17.90 3.34
CA ARG A 567 59.30 -16.93 3.74
C ARG A 567 59.75 -16.13 4.95
N LYS A 568 60.28 -16.79 5.98
CA LYS A 568 60.73 -16.15 7.22
C LYS A 568 61.94 -15.22 7.00
N GLU A 569 62.89 -15.62 6.14
CA GLU A 569 64.07 -14.82 5.82
C GLU A 569 63.73 -13.55 5.02
N LEU A 570 62.87 -13.66 4.00
CA LEU A 570 62.47 -12.53 3.16
C LEU A 570 61.55 -11.55 3.91
N LEU A 571 60.68 -12.06 4.80
CA LEU A 571 59.83 -11.21 5.65
C LEU A 571 60.66 -10.21 6.47
N SER A 572 61.75 -10.66 7.07
CA SER A 572 62.56 -9.84 7.99
C SER A 572 63.30 -8.69 7.31
N ALA A 573 63.70 -8.87 6.05
CA ALA A 573 64.46 -7.87 5.29
C ALA A 573 63.55 -6.89 4.53
N GLU A 574 62.50 -7.38 3.86
CA GLU A 574 61.57 -6.54 3.08
C GLU A 574 60.60 -5.79 4.00
N GLY A 575 60.11 -6.43 5.07
CA GLY A 575 59.12 -5.86 5.99
C GLY A 575 59.59 -4.61 6.72
N LYS A 576 60.90 -4.48 7.02
CA LYS A 576 61.48 -3.28 7.65
C LYS A 576 61.45 -2.05 6.74
N ALA A 577 61.82 -2.23 5.47
CA ALA A 577 61.86 -1.13 4.51
C ALA A 577 60.44 -0.70 4.10
N GLU A 578 59.53 -1.66 3.94
CA GLU A 578 58.13 -1.41 3.62
C GLU A 578 57.40 -0.69 4.77
N PHE A 579 57.57 -1.16 6.01
CA PHE A 579 56.97 -0.52 7.19
C PHE A 579 57.40 0.95 7.32
N ALA A 580 58.70 1.24 7.20
CA ALA A 580 59.21 2.61 7.30
C ALA A 580 58.61 3.56 6.25
N ALA A 581 58.38 3.08 5.02
CA ALA A 581 57.75 3.87 3.97
C ALA A 581 56.26 4.09 4.22
N GLN A 582 55.52 3.04 4.57
CA GLN A 582 54.08 3.12 4.82
C GLN A 582 53.74 3.91 6.08
N PHE A 583 54.49 3.72 7.18
CA PHE A 583 54.31 4.47 8.43
C PHE A 583 54.53 5.97 8.23
N LYS A 584 55.49 6.36 7.36
CA LYS A 584 55.71 7.76 6.99
C LYS A 584 54.55 8.35 6.18
N LEU A 585 54.02 7.59 5.21
CA LEU A 585 52.84 8.00 4.42
C LEU A 585 51.58 8.13 5.28
N PHE A 586 51.40 7.24 6.25
CA PHE A 586 50.32 7.33 7.22
C PHE A 586 50.40 8.63 8.02
N GLY A 587 51.59 9.00 8.53
CA GLY A 587 51.80 10.29 9.22
C GLY A 587 51.44 11.51 8.37
N GLN A 588 51.73 11.48 7.07
CA GLN A 588 51.31 12.55 6.14
C GLN A 588 49.79 12.59 5.94
N SER A 589 49.15 11.41 5.85
CA SER A 589 47.70 11.27 5.70
C SER A 589 46.95 11.81 6.92
N VAL A 590 47.45 11.55 8.13
CA VAL A 590 46.93 12.12 9.38
C VAL A 590 46.95 13.65 9.34
N SER A 591 48.09 14.23 8.94
CA SER A 591 48.23 15.69 8.85
C SER A 591 47.29 16.30 7.81
N SER A 592 47.13 15.66 6.65
CA SER A 592 46.20 16.11 5.60
C SER A 592 44.74 16.02 6.07
N ALA A 593 44.35 14.91 6.68
CA ALA A 593 42.99 14.69 7.16
C ALA A 593 42.60 15.66 8.28
N LEU A 594 43.53 15.98 9.20
CA LEU A 594 43.33 17.01 10.21
C LEU A 594 43.07 18.39 9.59
N SER A 595 43.77 18.73 8.51
CA SER A 595 43.59 20.02 7.82
C SER A 595 42.26 20.13 7.06
N LEU A 596 41.74 19.00 6.56
CA LEU A 596 40.48 18.92 5.81
C LEU A 596 39.25 18.77 6.71
N SER A 597 39.45 18.54 8.01
CA SER A 597 38.38 18.39 8.99
C SER A 597 37.92 19.78 9.49
N ASP A 598 36.87 20.28 8.85
CA ASP A 598 36.21 21.56 9.13
C ASP A 598 34.87 21.42 9.89
N THR A 599 34.42 20.19 10.15
CA THR A 599 33.27 19.90 11.04
C THR A 599 33.61 18.80 12.06
N PRO A 600 32.97 18.80 13.24
CA PRO A 600 33.08 17.71 14.23
C PRO A 600 32.80 16.32 13.64
N GLU A 601 31.83 16.23 12.73
CA GLU A 601 31.44 14.97 12.08
C GLU A 601 32.53 14.49 11.12
N LYS A 602 33.15 15.41 10.36
CA LYS A 602 34.30 15.07 9.51
C LYS A 602 35.53 14.66 10.33
N CYS A 603 35.73 15.22 11.52
CA CYS A 603 36.77 14.73 12.43
C CYS A 603 36.54 13.25 12.78
N ASP A 604 35.31 12.87 13.12
CA ASP A 604 34.97 11.48 13.43
C ASP A 604 35.14 10.57 12.21
N GLU A 605 34.66 11.00 11.04
CA GLU A 605 34.77 10.25 9.78
C GLU A 605 36.25 10.00 9.40
N GLN A 606 37.08 11.05 9.42
CA GLN A 606 38.49 10.93 9.10
C GLN A 606 39.25 10.11 10.14
N LEU A 607 38.91 10.25 11.44
CA LEU A 607 39.47 9.43 12.50
C LEU A 607 39.15 7.95 12.27
N SER A 608 37.89 7.58 12.05
CA SER A 608 37.50 6.19 11.75
C SER A 608 38.25 5.64 10.54
N ARG A 609 38.35 6.42 9.46
CA ARG A 609 39.08 6.01 8.25
C ARG A 609 40.57 5.75 8.54
N LEU A 610 41.23 6.66 9.27
CA LEU A 610 42.63 6.52 9.62
C LEU A 610 42.88 5.37 10.60
N LEU A 611 41.92 5.07 11.49
CA LEU A 611 42.02 3.91 12.38
C LEU A 611 41.94 2.59 11.61
N VAL A 612 41.08 2.50 10.60
CA VAL A 612 41.04 1.33 9.70
C VAL A 612 42.37 1.18 8.96
N GLN A 613 42.92 2.26 8.41
CA GLN A 613 44.24 2.22 7.76
C GLN A 613 45.35 1.81 8.73
N LEU A 614 45.27 2.22 10.00
CA LEU A 614 46.20 1.80 11.03
C LEU A 614 46.02 0.33 11.42
N GLU A 615 44.80 -0.17 11.49
CA GLU A 615 44.49 -1.60 11.71
C GLU A 615 44.97 -2.47 10.55
N GLU A 616 44.83 -1.99 9.31
CA GLU A 616 45.41 -2.64 8.13
C GLU A 616 46.93 -2.74 8.24
N LEU A 617 47.61 -1.68 8.68
CA LEU A 617 49.04 -1.70 8.96
C LEU A 617 49.39 -2.67 10.10
N GLU A 618 48.62 -2.67 11.20
CA GLU A 618 48.82 -3.62 12.32
C GLU A 618 48.65 -5.07 11.86
N SER A 619 47.65 -5.36 11.04
CA SER A 619 47.41 -6.69 10.47
C SER A 619 48.55 -7.10 9.54
N GLN A 620 48.95 -6.20 8.62
CA GLN A 620 49.99 -6.44 7.63
C GLN A 620 51.36 -6.72 8.27
N PHE A 621 51.66 -6.07 9.40
CA PHE A 621 52.94 -6.15 10.11
C PHE A 621 52.86 -6.89 11.47
N SER A 622 51.77 -7.61 11.72
CA SER A 622 51.48 -8.32 12.98
C SER A 622 52.54 -9.33 13.42
N GLU A 623 53.35 -9.83 12.48
CA GLU A 623 54.45 -10.76 12.75
C GLU A 623 55.72 -10.07 13.32
N PHE A 624 55.72 -8.74 13.49
CA PHE A 624 56.83 -7.95 14.01
C PHE A 624 56.46 -7.15 15.28
N ASP A 625 56.71 -7.74 16.45
CA ASP A 625 56.39 -7.12 17.75
C ASP A 625 56.91 -5.69 17.93
N ALA A 626 58.08 -5.37 17.34
CA ALA A 626 58.67 -4.03 17.42
C ALA A 626 57.83 -2.95 16.71
N PHE A 627 57.14 -3.28 15.62
CA PHE A 627 56.30 -2.33 14.87
C PHE A 627 54.95 -2.10 15.54
N LEU A 628 54.44 -3.10 16.28
CA LEU A 628 53.19 -2.98 17.03
C LEU A 628 53.28 -1.91 18.11
N VAL A 629 54.45 -1.74 18.74
CA VAL A 629 54.70 -0.67 19.72
C VAL A 629 54.61 0.72 19.06
N ASP A 630 55.22 0.90 17.89
CA ASP A 630 55.20 2.16 17.14
C ASP A 630 53.79 2.50 16.62
N LEU A 631 53.03 1.49 16.15
CA LEU A 631 51.65 1.65 15.70
C LEU A 631 50.70 2.00 16.84
N ALA A 632 50.85 1.37 18.01
CA ALA A 632 50.06 1.69 19.20
C ALA A 632 50.29 3.14 19.66
N ALA A 633 51.55 3.60 19.69
CA ALA A 633 51.87 4.99 20.00
C ALA A 633 51.26 5.96 18.98
N LYS A 634 51.27 5.59 17.69
CA LYS A 634 50.67 6.41 16.63
C LYS A 634 49.15 6.46 16.71
N ARG A 635 48.49 5.37 17.12
CA ARG A 635 47.04 5.32 17.38
C ARG A 635 46.64 6.38 18.39
N GLU A 636 47.34 6.42 19.52
CA GLU A 636 47.10 7.38 20.60
C GLU A 636 47.25 8.82 20.12
N GLU A 637 48.34 9.12 19.39
CA GLU A 637 48.58 10.44 18.79
C GLU A 637 47.43 10.90 17.86
N VAL A 638 46.90 9.98 17.05
CA VAL A 638 45.78 10.27 16.12
C VAL A 638 44.50 10.57 16.89
N TYR A 639 44.16 9.77 17.91
CA TYR A 639 43.00 10.02 18.76
C TYR A 639 43.07 11.38 19.45
N GLU A 640 44.22 11.72 20.04
CA GLU A 640 44.40 13.01 20.73
C GLU A 640 44.26 14.18 19.76
N ALA A 641 44.91 14.12 18.59
CA ALA A 641 44.88 15.20 17.61
C ALA A 641 43.47 15.46 17.06
N PHE A 642 42.73 14.41 16.69
CA PHE A 642 41.35 14.55 16.20
C PHE A 642 40.38 14.96 17.32
N GLY A 643 40.59 14.47 18.55
CA GLY A 643 39.82 14.88 19.73
C GLY A 643 39.96 16.38 19.99
N ALA A 644 41.18 16.91 19.99
CA ALA A 644 41.43 18.34 20.18
C ALA A 644 40.84 19.20 19.06
N ARG A 645 40.96 18.76 17.80
CA ARG A 645 40.37 19.45 16.64
C ARG A 645 38.84 19.47 16.71
N LYS A 646 38.22 18.34 17.04
CA LYS A 646 36.77 18.21 17.22
C LYS A 646 36.26 19.14 18.30
N GLN A 647 36.94 19.18 19.46
CA GLN A 647 36.56 20.06 20.56
C GLN A 647 36.57 21.54 20.13
N THR A 648 37.62 21.96 19.40
CA THR A 648 37.72 23.32 18.86
C THR A 648 36.52 23.67 17.97
N LEU A 649 36.12 22.77 17.07
CA LEU A 649 35.00 22.97 16.15
C LEU A 649 33.64 22.97 16.87
N LEU A 650 33.47 22.15 17.91
CA LEU A 650 32.27 22.15 18.75
C LEU A 650 32.12 23.49 19.49
N ASP A 651 33.22 24.01 20.04
CA ASP A 651 33.21 25.30 20.74
C ASP A 651 32.88 26.46 19.78
N GLU A 652 33.42 26.44 18.56
CA GLU A 652 33.10 27.41 17.50
C GLU A 652 31.62 27.34 17.09
N ARG A 653 31.08 26.13 16.86
CA ARG A 653 29.67 25.90 16.53
C ARG A 653 28.76 26.42 17.64
N GLN A 654 29.07 26.09 18.90
CA GLN A 654 28.28 26.51 20.05
C GLN A 654 28.28 28.03 20.23
N ARG A 655 29.42 28.69 20.01
CA ARG A 655 29.51 30.15 20.03
C ARG A 655 28.64 30.79 18.93
N ARG A 656 28.60 30.19 17.74
CA ARG A 656 27.75 30.66 16.63
C ARG A 656 26.27 30.49 16.95
N ILE A 657 25.86 29.33 17.47
CA ILE A 657 24.49 29.06 17.93
C ILE A 657 24.05 30.11 18.95
N GLN A 658 24.88 30.41 19.96
CA GLN A 658 24.56 31.41 20.99
C GLN A 658 24.34 32.80 20.39
N ASN A 659 25.15 33.20 19.40
CA ASN A 659 25.01 34.50 18.75
C ASN A 659 23.72 34.59 17.92
N VAL A 660 23.39 33.54 17.17
CA VAL A 660 22.16 33.46 16.37
C VAL A 660 20.93 33.48 17.27
N ALA A 661 20.91 32.67 18.33
CA ALA A 661 19.82 32.63 19.31
C ALA A 661 19.59 34.00 19.98
N LYS A 662 20.66 34.67 20.45
CA LYS A 662 20.55 36.01 21.03
C LYS A 662 19.99 37.05 20.05
N ALA A 663 20.36 36.97 18.77
CA ALA A 663 19.81 37.85 17.75
C ALA A 663 18.32 37.58 17.50
N ALA A 664 17.94 36.30 17.41
CA ALA A 664 16.56 35.87 17.21
C ALA A 664 15.65 36.28 18.37
N SER A 665 16.05 36.08 19.63
CA SER A 665 15.27 36.48 20.81
C SER A 665 14.95 37.99 20.80
N ARG A 666 15.92 38.84 20.46
CA ARG A 666 15.69 40.30 20.35
C ARG A 666 14.67 40.64 19.26
N ILE A 667 14.67 39.89 18.15
CA ILE A 667 13.69 40.09 17.07
C ILE A 667 12.30 39.67 17.54
N VAL A 668 12.17 38.52 18.22
CA VAL A 668 10.88 38.06 18.79
C VAL A 668 10.29 39.10 19.74
N GLU A 669 11.09 39.67 20.65
CA GLU A 669 10.66 40.74 21.56
C GLU A 669 10.21 42.01 20.81
N GLY A 670 10.84 42.33 19.68
CA GLY A 670 10.43 43.42 18.80
C GLY A 670 9.11 43.12 18.09
N VAL A 671 8.94 41.89 17.59
CA VAL A 671 7.72 41.40 16.94
C VAL A 671 6.55 41.42 17.91
N ASP A 672 6.72 40.94 19.16
CA ASP A 672 5.65 40.96 20.18
C ASP A 672 5.17 42.39 20.49
N ARG A 673 6.11 43.32 20.69
CA ARG A 673 5.77 44.74 20.93
C ARG A 673 5.01 45.36 19.77
N ARG A 674 5.45 45.10 18.54
CA ARG A 674 4.81 45.64 17.33
C ARG A 674 3.45 45.00 17.06
N ALA A 675 3.31 43.70 17.31
CA ALA A 675 2.06 42.96 17.15
C ALA A 675 0.91 43.54 18.01
N ARG A 676 1.21 44.02 19.22
CA ARG A 676 0.20 44.62 20.12
C ARG A 676 -0.37 45.96 19.61
N ALA A 677 0.36 46.67 18.75
CA ALA A 677 -0.03 48.01 18.27
C ALA A 677 -1.08 48.00 17.16
N PHE A 678 -1.30 46.85 16.50
CA PHE A 678 -2.29 46.74 15.42
C PHE A 678 -3.73 46.87 15.95
N LYS A 679 -4.61 47.38 15.08
CA LYS A 679 -6.03 47.68 15.37
C LYS A 679 -7.02 46.85 14.54
N GLN A 680 -6.54 46.10 13.55
CA GLN A 680 -7.36 45.23 12.70
C GLN A 680 -6.73 43.83 12.59
N GLU A 681 -7.56 42.79 12.56
CA GLU A 681 -7.09 41.40 12.52
C GLU A 681 -6.34 41.10 11.21
N ASP A 682 -6.79 41.65 10.08
CA ASP A 682 -6.17 41.45 8.77
C ASP A 682 -4.77 42.06 8.70
N GLU A 683 -4.58 43.28 9.24
CA GLU A 683 -3.26 43.94 9.32
C GLU A 683 -2.28 43.15 10.21
N LEU A 684 -2.78 42.64 11.34
CA LEU A 684 -1.98 41.81 12.26
C LEU A 684 -1.57 40.48 11.59
N ASN A 685 -2.49 39.83 10.88
CA ASN A 685 -2.19 38.61 10.14
C ASN A 685 -1.22 38.85 8.98
N ALA A 686 -1.37 39.96 8.25
CA ALA A 686 -0.45 40.37 7.19
C ALA A 686 0.96 40.63 7.74
N PHE A 687 1.08 41.28 8.91
CA PHE A 687 2.36 41.48 9.60
C PHE A 687 3.06 40.15 9.92
N PHE A 688 2.37 39.16 10.50
CA PHE A 688 2.97 37.84 10.75
C PHE A 688 3.21 37.00 9.49
N ALA A 689 2.54 37.32 8.38
CA ALA A 689 2.72 36.63 7.11
C ALA A 689 3.94 37.14 6.34
N SER A 690 4.17 38.45 6.30
CA SER A 690 5.12 39.06 5.35
C SER A 690 6.07 40.12 5.92
N ASP A 691 6.04 40.44 7.22
CA ASP A 691 6.96 41.46 7.75
C ASP A 691 8.43 40.99 7.73
N PRO A 692 9.39 41.86 7.32
CA PRO A 692 10.80 41.50 7.26
C PRO A 692 11.39 41.01 8.58
N MET A 693 10.92 41.47 9.75
CA MET A 693 11.40 40.98 11.05
C MET A 693 10.96 39.53 11.29
N VAL A 694 9.73 39.19 10.91
CA VAL A 694 9.20 37.82 11.05
C VAL A 694 9.90 36.88 10.08
N MET A 695 10.14 37.32 8.84
CA MET A 695 10.94 36.57 7.87
C MET A 695 12.39 36.37 8.36
N LYS A 696 13.01 37.42 8.90
CA LYS A 696 14.37 37.33 9.43
C LYS A 696 14.45 36.38 10.62
N LEU A 697 13.44 36.37 11.49
CA LEU A 697 13.37 35.42 12.59
C LEU A 697 13.25 33.98 12.09
N ARG A 698 12.39 33.70 11.10
CA ARG A 698 12.27 32.36 10.49
C ARG A 698 13.61 31.91 9.88
N GLN A 699 14.32 32.81 9.21
CA GLN A 699 15.66 32.53 8.69
C GLN A 699 16.67 32.20 9.81
N LEU A 700 16.64 32.93 10.94
CA LEU A 700 17.53 32.63 12.06
C LEU A 700 17.18 31.32 12.76
N THR A 701 15.90 30.95 12.84
CA THR A 701 15.49 29.62 13.35
C THR A 701 15.96 28.49 12.44
N GLU A 702 15.88 28.68 11.12
CA GLU A 702 16.42 27.73 10.14
C GLU A 702 17.94 27.60 10.27
N GLN A 703 18.67 28.70 10.44
CA GLN A 703 20.12 28.68 10.72
C GLN A 703 20.47 27.94 12.02
N LEU A 704 19.62 27.96 13.04
CA LEU A 704 19.85 27.17 14.27
C LEU A 704 19.68 25.67 14.00
N VAL A 705 18.71 25.29 13.18
CA VAL A 705 18.53 23.91 12.71
C VAL A 705 19.74 23.45 11.90
N GLU A 706 20.22 24.27 10.96
CA GLU A 706 21.44 23.99 10.17
C GLU A 706 22.69 23.83 11.05
N LEU A 707 22.76 24.56 12.17
CA LEU A 707 23.85 24.46 13.14
C LEU A 707 23.67 23.30 14.14
N GLY A 708 22.54 22.58 14.10
CA GLY A 708 22.28 21.41 14.94
C GLY A 708 21.61 21.68 16.29
N ASP A 709 21.04 22.88 16.53
CA ASP A 709 20.31 23.21 17.77
C ASP A 709 18.81 23.46 17.46
N SER A 710 18.08 22.36 17.25
CA SER A 710 16.64 22.38 16.98
C SER A 710 15.81 22.86 18.18
N VAL A 711 16.27 22.58 19.41
CA VAL A 711 15.54 22.93 20.64
C VAL A 711 15.37 24.45 20.74
N LYS A 712 16.43 25.24 20.51
CA LYS A 712 16.31 26.70 20.53
C LYS A 712 15.50 27.23 19.35
N SER A 713 15.56 26.58 18.18
CA SER A 713 14.69 26.92 17.06
C SER A 713 13.21 26.77 17.44
N ASP A 714 12.84 25.63 18.02
CA ASP A 714 11.47 25.33 18.43
C ASP A 714 10.98 26.29 19.51
N GLU A 715 11.84 26.62 20.48
CA GLU A 715 11.52 27.61 21.51
C GLU A 715 11.19 28.98 20.89
N LEU A 716 11.99 29.46 19.94
CA LEU A 716 11.78 30.73 19.25
C LEU A 716 10.52 30.72 18.37
N GLN A 717 10.22 29.60 17.70
CA GLN A 717 8.99 29.43 16.94
C GLN A 717 7.75 29.41 17.85
N ALA A 718 7.84 28.76 19.01
CA ALA A 718 6.79 28.75 20.03
C ALA A 718 6.54 30.16 20.58
N GLN A 719 7.60 30.93 20.88
CA GLN A 719 7.49 32.32 21.30
C GLN A 719 6.84 33.19 20.21
N LEU A 720 7.19 33.00 18.93
CA LEU A 720 6.57 33.71 17.81
C LEU A 720 5.06 33.39 17.69
N LYS A 721 4.68 32.12 17.82
CA LYS A 721 3.29 31.68 17.81
C LYS A 721 2.51 32.28 19.00
N SER A 722 3.12 32.26 20.18
CA SER A 722 2.56 32.85 21.39
C SER A 722 2.33 34.36 21.24
N ALA A 723 3.29 35.10 20.67
CA ALA A 723 3.16 36.51 20.37
C ALA A 723 1.96 36.79 19.44
N LYS A 724 1.79 35.99 18.38
CA LYS A 724 0.63 36.10 17.47
C LYS A 724 -0.70 35.86 18.18
N GLN A 725 -0.81 34.78 18.95
CA GLN A 725 -2.04 34.42 19.67
C GLN A 725 -2.40 35.46 20.74
N THR A 726 -1.41 35.94 21.48
CA THR A 726 -1.59 36.96 22.52
C THR A 726 -2.04 38.28 21.91
N ALA A 727 -1.42 38.70 20.79
CA ALA A 727 -1.80 39.91 20.09
C ALA A 727 -3.23 39.84 19.51
N LEU A 728 -3.62 38.70 18.90
CA LEU A 728 -4.98 38.48 18.40
C LEU A 728 -6.02 38.54 19.53
N ARG A 729 -5.76 37.86 20.66
CA ARG A 729 -6.66 37.89 21.81
C ARG A 729 -6.80 39.31 22.37
N GLY A 730 -5.69 40.00 22.60
CA GLY A 730 -5.71 41.38 23.09
C GLY A 730 -6.29 42.39 22.10
N LEU A 731 -6.35 42.07 20.81
CA LEU A 731 -7.07 42.85 19.80
C LEU A 731 -8.58 42.61 19.90
N ARG A 732 -9.02 41.34 19.97
CA ARG A 732 -10.44 40.99 20.15
C ARG A 732 -11.01 41.60 21.42
N ASP A 733 -10.31 41.43 22.54
CA ASP A 733 -10.72 42.01 23.82
C ASP A 733 -10.87 43.54 23.70
N ARG A 734 -10.01 44.23 22.95
CA ARG A 734 -10.14 45.67 22.70
C ARG A 734 -11.33 46.02 21.81
N VAL A 735 -11.58 45.25 20.76
CA VAL A 735 -12.70 45.48 19.83
C VAL A 735 -14.05 45.22 20.52
N ASP A 736 -14.12 44.20 21.37
CA ASP A 736 -15.35 43.81 22.06
C ASP A 736 -15.68 44.75 23.24
N LEU A 737 -14.66 45.25 23.94
CA LEU A 737 -14.85 46.03 25.17
C LEU A 737 -14.94 47.55 24.94
N PHE A 738 -14.26 48.10 23.92
CA PHE A 738 -14.13 49.55 23.77
C PHE A 738 -14.99 50.12 22.64
N GLU A 739 -15.81 51.13 22.95
CA GLU A 739 -16.57 51.96 22.00
C GLU A 739 -15.91 53.36 21.88
N ASP A 740 -16.29 54.12 20.84
CA ASP A 740 -15.89 55.53 20.62
C ASP A 740 -14.36 55.78 20.63
N GLY A 741 -13.62 54.98 19.85
CA GLY A 741 -12.18 55.16 19.67
C GLY A 741 -11.31 54.83 20.89
N GLY A 742 -11.87 54.17 21.92
CA GLY A 742 -11.15 53.78 23.13
C GLY A 742 -11.53 54.57 24.39
N ASN A 743 -12.44 55.55 24.27
CA ASN A 743 -12.81 56.45 25.37
C ASN A 743 -13.94 55.90 26.27
N LEU A 744 -14.63 54.84 25.82
CA LEU A 744 -15.74 54.22 26.53
C LEU A 744 -15.57 52.71 26.59
N ILE A 745 -15.68 52.11 27.77
CA ILE A 745 -15.79 50.65 27.94
C ILE A 745 -17.27 50.28 28.10
N LYS A 746 -17.74 49.29 27.33
CA LYS A 746 -19.10 48.76 27.41
C LYS A 746 -19.10 47.42 28.12
N MET A 747 -19.85 47.34 29.22
CA MET A 747 -20.14 46.09 29.92
C MET A 747 -21.65 45.91 30.03
N GLY A 748 -22.21 45.06 29.16
CA GLY A 748 -23.65 44.89 29.03
C GLY A 748 -24.34 46.17 28.56
N ALA A 749 -25.28 46.69 29.37
CA ALA A 749 -26.00 47.93 29.09
C ALA A 749 -25.28 49.19 29.60
N HIS A 750 -24.22 49.04 30.40
CA HIS A 750 -23.52 50.15 31.05
C HIS A 750 -22.30 50.59 30.26
N ARG A 751 -22.05 51.91 30.26
CA ARG A 751 -20.88 52.53 29.64
C ARG A 751 -20.06 53.25 30.70
N PHE A 752 -18.76 53.03 30.68
CA PHE A 752 -17.80 53.65 31.60
C PHE A 752 -16.80 54.48 30.81
N SER A 753 -16.60 55.74 31.20
CA SER A 753 -15.55 56.58 30.60
C SER A 753 -14.17 56.05 31.00
N VAL A 754 -13.30 55.93 30.01
CA VAL A 754 -11.91 55.52 30.23
C VAL A 754 -11.07 56.76 30.43
N ASN A 755 -10.41 56.87 31.58
CA ASN A 755 -9.42 57.91 31.78
C ASN A 755 -8.08 57.48 31.14
N SER A 756 -7.68 58.18 30.08
CA SER A 756 -6.41 57.97 29.39
C SER A 756 -5.31 58.93 29.83
N GLN A 757 -5.56 59.81 30.80
CA GLN A 757 -4.55 60.71 31.33
C GLN A 757 -3.52 59.89 32.13
N PRO A 758 -2.21 60.11 31.91
CA PRO A 758 -1.19 59.51 32.78
C PRO A 758 -1.40 60.01 34.21
N LEU A 759 -1.36 59.08 35.17
CA LEU A 759 -1.42 59.39 36.59
C LEU A 759 -0.12 60.09 37.00
N GLU A 760 -0.17 61.40 37.14
CA GLU A 760 0.96 62.23 37.54
C GLU A 760 0.62 62.93 38.86
N MET A 761 1.60 62.99 39.76
CA MET A 761 1.45 63.71 41.01
C MET A 761 1.86 65.16 40.80
N THR A 762 0.93 66.07 41.04
CA THR A 762 1.14 67.52 40.97
C THR A 762 0.78 68.17 42.30
N MET A 763 1.24 69.39 42.54
CA MET A 763 0.88 70.16 43.72
C MET A 763 0.04 71.36 43.29
N VAL A 764 -1.15 71.49 43.88
CA VAL A 764 -2.12 72.51 43.50
C VAL A 764 -2.64 73.26 44.73
N PRO A 765 -2.96 74.57 44.59
CA PRO A 765 -3.63 75.29 45.66
C PRO A 765 -5.04 74.74 45.87
N ARG A 766 -5.41 74.55 47.13
CA ARG A 766 -6.73 74.08 47.53
C ARG A 766 -7.10 74.68 48.88
N ASP A 767 -8.24 75.37 48.92
CA ASP A 767 -8.67 76.19 50.06
C ASP A 767 -7.57 77.21 50.44
N ASP A 768 -7.22 77.34 51.72
CA ASP A 768 -6.19 78.26 52.21
C ASP A 768 -4.76 77.66 52.19
N GLY A 769 -4.57 76.49 51.56
CA GLY A 769 -3.29 75.77 51.53
C GLY A 769 -2.95 75.08 50.20
N MET A 770 -1.91 74.24 50.22
CA MET A 770 -1.46 73.46 49.06
C MET A 770 -1.72 71.97 49.30
N ALA A 771 -2.09 71.25 48.24
CA ALA A 771 -2.33 69.81 48.28
C ALA A 771 -1.63 69.09 47.13
N PHE A 772 -1.12 67.88 47.38
CA PHE A 772 -0.76 66.94 46.33
C PHE A 772 -2.03 66.39 45.70
N HIS A 773 -2.10 66.43 44.37
CA HIS A 773 -3.17 65.89 43.57
C HIS A 773 -2.62 64.85 42.60
N LEU A 774 -3.28 63.70 42.51
CA LEU A 774 -2.98 62.72 41.48
C LEU A 774 -3.92 62.97 40.30
N THR A 775 -3.37 63.45 39.18
CA THR A 775 -4.13 63.81 37.98
C THR A 775 -4.98 62.64 37.53
N GLY A 776 -6.20 62.91 37.08
CA GLY A 776 -7.11 61.86 36.62
C GLY A 776 -7.83 61.08 37.72
N THR A 777 -7.68 61.47 38.99
CA THR A 777 -8.41 60.91 40.14
C THR A 777 -9.02 62.02 40.98
N ASN A 778 -9.89 61.70 41.93
CA ASN A 778 -10.36 62.67 42.94
C ASN A 778 -9.46 62.70 44.19
N PHE A 779 -8.24 62.16 44.11
CA PHE A 779 -7.33 62.09 45.24
C PHE A 779 -6.62 63.43 45.46
N TYR A 780 -6.71 63.93 46.69
CA TYR A 780 -5.98 65.10 47.14
C TYR A 780 -5.49 64.87 48.57
N GLN A 781 -4.28 65.32 48.86
CA GLN A 781 -3.69 65.24 50.20
C GLN A 781 -3.04 66.58 50.54
N SER A 782 -3.51 67.22 51.61
CA SER A 782 -2.93 68.48 52.10
C SER A 782 -1.46 68.32 52.47
N VAL A 783 -0.65 69.35 52.20
CA VAL A 783 0.76 69.36 52.54
C VAL A 783 0.95 69.94 53.94
N ASP A 784 1.12 69.07 54.93
CA ASP A 784 1.19 69.46 56.35
C ASP A 784 2.63 69.58 56.88
N ASN A 785 3.63 69.66 55.99
CA ASN A 785 5.03 69.76 56.39
C ASN A 785 5.34 71.17 56.94
N PRO A 786 5.86 71.32 58.18
CA PRO A 786 6.09 72.63 58.79
C PRO A 786 7.07 73.53 58.03
N GLU A 787 8.11 72.97 57.41
CA GLU A 787 9.09 73.73 56.63
C GLU A 787 8.48 74.25 55.32
N PHE A 788 7.65 73.42 54.68
CA PHE A 788 6.92 73.84 53.50
C PHE A 788 5.87 74.90 53.84
N LEU A 789 5.10 74.73 54.92
CA LEU A 789 4.12 75.71 55.40
C LEU A 789 4.76 77.08 55.71
N ALA A 790 6.02 77.12 56.16
CA ALA A 790 6.75 78.37 56.37
C ALA A 790 6.99 79.18 55.07
N THR A 791 6.81 78.54 53.90
CA THR A 791 6.92 79.18 52.58
C THR A 791 5.59 79.72 52.03
N GLN A 792 4.52 79.75 52.84
CA GLN A 792 3.18 80.15 52.42
C GLN A 792 3.12 81.50 51.68
N ALA A 793 3.97 82.46 52.05
CA ALA A 793 4.08 83.76 51.38
C ALA A 793 4.46 83.65 49.88
N LEU A 794 5.06 82.53 49.46
CA LEU A 794 5.48 82.28 48.08
C LEU A 794 4.45 81.45 47.29
N TRP A 795 3.38 80.94 47.90
CA TRP A 795 2.48 80.00 47.23
C TRP A 795 1.55 80.65 46.19
N SER A 796 1.25 81.94 46.35
CA SER A 796 0.50 82.74 45.37
C SER A 796 1.38 83.31 44.25
N GLN A 797 2.70 83.11 44.33
CA GLN A 797 3.67 83.63 43.37
C GLN A 797 3.82 82.68 42.18
N GLN A 798 3.24 83.02 41.03
CA GLN A 798 3.30 82.19 39.82
C GLN A 798 4.69 82.22 39.14
N LEU A 799 5.46 83.30 39.34
CA LEU A 799 6.80 83.49 38.79
C LEU A 799 7.75 84.03 39.86
N VAL A 800 8.99 83.54 39.90
CA VAL A 800 10.02 83.90 40.90
C VAL A 800 10.31 85.42 40.96
N SER A 801 9.93 86.18 39.92
CA SER A 801 10.06 87.65 39.86
C SER A 801 8.90 88.45 40.46
N GLU A 802 7.74 87.86 40.75
CA GLU A 802 6.57 88.55 41.34
C GLU A 802 6.58 88.47 42.87
N ASN A 803 7.18 89.44 43.56
CA ASN A 803 7.09 89.55 45.02
C ASN A 803 6.50 90.91 45.43
N ASP A 804 6.03 91.02 46.68
CA ASP A 804 5.35 92.20 47.23
C ASP A 804 6.21 93.50 47.25
N SER A 805 7.48 93.40 46.86
CA SER A 805 8.45 94.52 46.78
C SER A 805 8.84 94.94 45.35
N VAL A 806 8.30 94.27 44.31
CA VAL A 806 8.46 94.68 42.91
C VAL A 806 7.08 95.03 42.36
N TYR A 807 6.87 96.32 42.12
CA TYR A 807 5.58 96.95 41.79
C TYR A 807 4.86 96.26 40.62
N ARG A 808 3.59 95.90 40.83
CA ARG A 808 2.56 95.88 39.78
C ARG A 808 1.97 97.27 39.66
#